data_AF-A0A251WIP1-F1
#
_entry.id   AF-A0A251WIP1-F1
#
_cell.length_a   1.000
_cell.length_b   1.000
_cell.length_c   1.000
_cell.angle_alpha   90.00
_cell.angle_beta   90.00
_cell.angle_gamma   90.00
#
_symmetry.space_group_name_H-M   'P 1'
#
loop_
_entity.id
_entity.type
_entity.pdbx_description
1 polymer ?
#
loop_
_entity_poly.entity_id
_entity_poly.type
_entity_poly.pdbx_seq_one_letter_code
_entity_poly.pdbx_strand_id
1 'polypeptide(L)'
;MRLIKRYPQWIRCTAAFLVGLMLQTLLAGISPTQLFAQPTPTNLACEQIRNPLTPEEQEQARIAWQYFVKNYQPSTGFTNSVGGYPSGSLWDMGNYLMALNSARWLKLIDQSEFDAKLNAFLNGLGKLELFEGILPNKTYHAANGKMVNYNNEPTDRGIGWSALDIGRMLAAFHVIRTCHPQYNDWIKGVLARWQIDRSVQDGQLYGAMILPDGKTMLVQEGRLGYEEYAVRGYQLWGYQAPKALAFEPFKLVDIYGIKIPVDERDFQTTNANNYIVSESYILDGIEFGFDREMANYASRVFQVQERRFQQTGQLTAVTEDNIDGPPYFLYNTVYANGQAWATITDTNKPYPQLRSISTKAAFGWRYLYPESGYGQQLVNAVKMLYGPEKDGFYAGLYEETKQPNKALTGNTNGLILEILYYKARGNRPLIPTGANNTTAMPPSATTPANTSSVSSPTATPSPATNGTPSAPIADNTATVAIATPIPPVGDPQPSQCSLPKTPLTVPKRRYAEAAWRYFEAQTEPSGLVNDRSDVKAATLWGLGDYVVALHAARSLDLISPQKFDQRVRNLLGTVAQLPLFTGELPHRGYNTRTLKPVDYGNNPTTDGIGWSAIDIGRFLTSLSILKTCHPQYAAAVDAIPLDWSYLRIVRDGALYSAKTTQRSNGQAAPRITPETRLGYEEYAARGFQLWGFDAGRSEVSDQYQTVTVEGEAIPLGRIRPKATNPDSATLHNAFLFYGLEFGFDPKMKTLVNPMMTAQMKRYQRTGQLTTSGTALVERSPYIVHSTLVGKGNAWATLDDAGNAIPEQRLVNTAAAFAYDALWPQTPAFQELRTSVLDLYSPLLGYYEGFYEKNGKVAHAFSGSTNSLILAALLYQATGSQPLLHTPLNLKTPWWQASPKEDTGRGFPSRRTPTIEFVRNGEGYWISQPTSP
;
A
#
# COMPACT_ATOMS: atom_id res chain seq x y z
N MET A 1 -55.72 -48.37 -49.19
CA MET A 1 -55.42 -47.50 -50.36
C MET A 1 -56.74 -46.84 -50.79
N ARG A 2 -56.80 -45.50 -50.86
CA ARG A 2 -57.99 -44.61 -50.97
C ARG A 2 -58.54 -44.04 -49.64
N LEU A 3 -57.77 -43.17 -49.00
CA LEU A 3 -58.28 -42.05 -48.18
C LEU A 3 -57.20 -41.04 -47.75
N ILE A 4 -55.92 -41.28 -48.07
CA ILE A 4 -54.79 -40.37 -47.78
C ILE A 4 -54.43 -39.52 -49.01
N LYS A 5 -55.41 -38.89 -49.66
CA LYS A 5 -55.16 -38.04 -50.84
C LYS A 5 -56.04 -36.80 -50.95
N ARG A 6 -56.46 -36.22 -49.82
CA ARG A 6 -57.25 -34.97 -49.87
C ARG A 6 -56.96 -33.87 -48.85
N TYR A 7 -56.10 -34.03 -47.86
CA TYR A 7 -55.78 -32.90 -46.95
C TYR A 7 -54.34 -32.95 -46.38
N PRO A 8 -53.32 -32.51 -47.13
CA PRO A 8 -51.95 -32.41 -46.62
C PRO A 8 -51.77 -31.25 -45.61
N GLN A 9 -52.68 -30.29 -45.61
CA GLN A 9 -52.63 -29.11 -44.74
C GLN A 9 -53.22 -29.40 -43.34
N TRP A 10 -54.31 -30.16 -43.26
CA TRP A 10 -54.91 -30.55 -41.97
C TRP A 10 -54.05 -31.52 -41.17
N ILE A 11 -53.34 -32.46 -41.83
CA ILE A 11 -52.42 -33.38 -41.15
C ILE A 11 -51.19 -32.63 -40.59
N ARG A 12 -50.74 -31.57 -41.27
CA ARG A 12 -49.66 -30.69 -40.78
C ARG A 12 -50.13 -29.79 -39.63
N CYS A 13 -51.36 -29.27 -39.67
CA CYS A 13 -51.93 -28.49 -38.58
C CYS A 13 -52.25 -29.35 -37.35
N THR A 14 -52.73 -30.58 -37.51
CA THR A 14 -52.94 -31.51 -36.38
C THR A 14 -51.62 -32.03 -35.81
N ALA A 15 -50.59 -32.27 -36.64
CA ALA A 15 -49.25 -32.59 -36.13
C ALA A 15 -48.62 -31.41 -35.38
N ALA A 16 -48.75 -30.17 -35.88
CA ALA A 16 -48.25 -28.98 -35.18
C ALA A 16 -49.04 -28.68 -33.90
N PHE A 17 -50.35 -28.95 -33.88
CA PHE A 17 -51.20 -28.81 -32.70
C PHE A 17 -50.91 -29.89 -31.65
N LEU A 18 -50.64 -31.13 -32.06
CA LEU A 18 -50.25 -32.23 -31.17
C LEU A 18 -48.82 -32.08 -30.64
N VAL A 19 -47.89 -31.51 -31.43
CA VAL A 19 -46.55 -31.12 -30.96
C VAL A 19 -46.63 -29.92 -30.01
N GLY A 20 -47.53 -28.97 -30.25
CA GLY A 20 -47.82 -27.86 -29.34
C GLY A 20 -48.44 -28.31 -28.02
N LEU A 21 -49.37 -29.28 -28.05
CA LEU A 21 -49.96 -29.89 -26.86
C LEU A 21 -48.98 -30.77 -26.09
N MET A 22 -48.09 -31.50 -26.78
CA MET A 22 -46.99 -32.23 -26.12
C MET A 22 -45.94 -31.28 -25.51
N LEU A 23 -45.64 -30.13 -26.13
CA LEU A 23 -44.77 -29.12 -25.51
C LEU A 23 -45.43 -28.46 -24.29
N GLN A 24 -46.75 -28.23 -24.32
CA GLN A 24 -47.47 -27.68 -23.17
C GLN A 24 -47.58 -28.67 -22.00
N THR A 25 -47.71 -29.98 -22.26
CA THR A 25 -47.71 -30.99 -21.19
C THR A 25 -46.30 -31.30 -20.66
N LEU A 26 -45.24 -31.07 -21.46
CA LEU A 26 -43.84 -31.07 -20.98
C LEU A 26 -43.46 -29.82 -20.17
N LEU A 27 -44.19 -28.71 -20.31
CA LEU A 27 -43.97 -27.46 -19.56
C LEU A 27 -44.88 -27.29 -18.34
N ALA A 28 -46.00 -28.03 -18.24
CA ALA A 28 -46.94 -27.94 -17.12
C ALA A 28 -46.57 -28.78 -15.88
N GLY A 29 -45.47 -29.55 -15.94
CA GLY A 29 -44.94 -30.33 -14.81
C GLY A 29 -43.86 -29.60 -13.98
N ILE A 30 -43.49 -28.38 -14.36
CA ILE A 30 -42.47 -27.59 -13.64
C ILE A 30 -43.19 -26.67 -12.67
N SER A 31 -43.58 -27.20 -11.51
CA SER A 31 -43.77 -26.33 -10.34
C SER A 31 -42.47 -25.53 -10.13
N PRO A 32 -42.50 -24.24 -9.77
CA PRO A 32 -41.29 -23.52 -9.40
C PRO A 32 -40.74 -24.16 -8.12
N THR A 33 -39.87 -25.15 -8.28
CA THR A 33 -39.01 -25.61 -7.21
C THR A 33 -38.22 -24.41 -6.77
N GLN A 34 -38.50 -23.93 -5.55
CA GLN A 34 -37.61 -23.03 -4.85
C GLN A 34 -36.23 -23.69 -4.90
N LEU A 35 -35.34 -23.12 -5.70
CA LEU A 35 -33.94 -23.50 -5.76
C LEU A 35 -33.34 -23.14 -4.40
N PHE A 36 -33.33 -24.09 -3.49
CA PHE A 36 -32.45 -24.03 -2.34
C PHE A 36 -31.03 -24.06 -2.88
N ALA A 37 -30.33 -22.94 -2.78
CA ALA A 37 -28.93 -22.83 -3.13
C ALA A 37 -28.15 -23.89 -2.34
N GLN A 38 -27.45 -24.79 -3.04
CA GLN A 38 -26.56 -25.73 -2.36
C GLN A 38 -25.36 -24.98 -1.78
N PRO A 39 -24.91 -25.32 -0.55
CA PRO A 39 -23.78 -24.65 0.08
C PRO A 39 -22.49 -24.94 -0.70
N THR A 40 -22.05 -23.98 -1.49
CA THR A 40 -20.69 -23.92 -2.05
C THR A 40 -19.76 -23.39 -0.96
N PRO A 41 -18.47 -23.77 -0.90
CA PRO A 41 -17.58 -23.29 0.15
C PRO A 41 -17.52 -21.76 0.12
N THR A 42 -18.00 -21.14 1.20
CA THR A 42 -17.88 -19.70 1.42
C THR A 42 -16.40 -19.30 1.38
N ASN A 43 -16.11 -18.14 0.80
CA ASN A 43 -14.76 -17.59 0.87
C ASN A 43 -14.43 -17.31 2.35
N LEU A 44 -13.51 -18.09 2.92
CA LEU A 44 -13.07 -18.01 4.33
C LEU A 44 -12.67 -16.58 4.75
N ALA A 45 -12.37 -15.68 3.81
CA ALA A 45 -11.97 -14.30 4.08
C ALA A 45 -13.08 -13.36 4.59
N CYS A 46 -14.36 -13.60 4.26
CA CYS A 46 -15.47 -12.77 4.75
C CYS A 46 -15.99 -13.23 6.13
N GLU A 47 -15.82 -14.51 6.45
CA GLU A 47 -16.21 -15.10 7.74
C GLU A 47 -15.22 -14.80 8.88
N GLN A 48 -13.96 -14.50 8.55
CA GLN A 48 -12.90 -14.28 9.54
C GLN A 48 -13.07 -12.96 10.32
N ILE A 49 -13.86 -13.01 11.40
CA ILE A 49 -13.85 -12.02 12.48
C ILE A 49 -12.57 -12.19 13.30
N ARG A 50 -11.71 -11.17 13.32
CA ARG A 50 -10.41 -11.18 14.02
C ARG A 50 -10.47 -10.45 15.35
N ASN A 51 -11.24 -9.35 15.38
CA ASN A 51 -11.40 -8.48 16.53
C ASN A 51 -12.89 -8.35 16.84
N PRO A 52 -13.51 -9.35 17.52
CA PRO A 52 -14.95 -9.35 17.80
C PRO A 52 -15.46 -8.01 18.34
N LEU A 53 -16.72 -7.68 18.04
CA LEU A 53 -17.35 -6.50 18.58
C LEU A 53 -17.43 -6.59 20.10
N THR A 54 -17.19 -5.46 20.79
CA THR A 54 -17.49 -5.35 22.22
C THR A 54 -19.00 -5.44 22.45
N PRO A 55 -19.49 -5.67 23.68
CA PRO A 55 -20.92 -5.66 23.95
C PRO A 55 -21.61 -4.35 23.55
N GLU A 56 -20.93 -3.21 23.72
CA GLU A 56 -21.42 -1.90 23.29
C GLU A 56 -21.52 -1.83 21.76
N GLU A 57 -20.46 -2.20 21.05
CA GLU A 57 -20.45 -2.22 19.58
C GLU A 57 -21.47 -3.20 19.00
N GLN A 58 -21.68 -4.34 19.64
CA GLN A 58 -22.68 -5.33 19.23
C GLN A 58 -24.10 -4.76 19.38
N GLU A 59 -24.36 -4.00 20.44
CA GLU A 59 -25.63 -3.29 20.61
C GLU A 59 -25.80 -2.20 19.56
N GLN A 60 -24.75 -1.42 19.29
CA GLN A 60 -24.77 -0.42 18.21
C GLN A 60 -25.07 -1.08 16.84
N ALA A 61 -24.47 -2.24 16.56
CA ALA A 61 -24.75 -2.99 15.35
C ALA A 61 -26.24 -3.43 15.28
N ARG A 62 -26.81 -3.90 16.39
CA ARG A 62 -28.25 -4.25 16.45
C ARG A 62 -29.16 -3.04 16.21
N ILE A 63 -28.86 -1.90 16.85
CA ILE A 63 -29.62 -0.66 16.68
C ILE A 63 -29.58 -0.20 15.23
N ALA A 64 -28.40 -0.20 14.61
CA ALA A 64 -28.26 0.16 13.20
C ALA A 64 -29.02 -0.81 12.27
N TRP A 65 -29.00 -2.12 12.55
CA TRP A 65 -29.78 -3.10 11.79
C TRP A 65 -31.29 -2.91 11.94
N GLN A 66 -31.76 -2.46 13.11
CA GLN A 66 -33.19 -2.25 13.37
C GLN A 66 -33.83 -1.23 12.41
N TYR A 67 -33.05 -0.26 11.91
CA TYR A 67 -33.52 0.64 10.84
C TYR A 67 -34.03 -0.13 9.62
N PHE A 68 -33.23 -1.10 9.15
CA PHE A 68 -33.57 -1.89 7.97
C PHE A 68 -34.72 -2.86 8.25
N VAL A 69 -34.84 -3.37 9.48
CA VAL A 69 -36.00 -4.17 9.89
C VAL A 69 -37.30 -3.37 9.78
N LYS A 70 -37.31 -2.12 10.28
CA LYS A 70 -38.49 -1.23 10.27
C LYS A 70 -38.86 -0.71 8.88
N ASN A 71 -37.87 -0.59 7.99
CA ASN A 71 -38.01 0.03 6.67
C ASN A 71 -37.93 -0.95 5.49
N TYR A 72 -37.96 -2.26 5.76
CA TYR A 72 -37.94 -3.30 4.73
C TYR A 72 -39.26 -3.36 3.95
N GLN A 73 -39.15 -3.53 2.63
CA GLN A 73 -40.28 -3.63 1.71
C GLN A 73 -40.38 -5.06 1.15
N PRO A 74 -41.29 -5.91 1.68
CA PRO A 74 -41.31 -7.33 1.34
C PRO A 74 -41.58 -7.64 -0.15
N SER A 75 -42.33 -6.78 -0.83
CA SER A 75 -42.70 -6.94 -2.25
C SER A 75 -41.51 -6.84 -3.20
N THR A 76 -40.52 -6.02 -2.88
CA THR A 76 -39.34 -5.73 -3.72
C THR A 76 -38.05 -6.23 -3.10
N GLY A 77 -38.03 -6.49 -1.79
CA GLY A 77 -36.80 -6.74 -1.03
C GLY A 77 -35.94 -5.50 -0.81
N PHE A 78 -36.44 -4.30 -1.14
CA PHE A 78 -35.72 -3.04 -0.91
C PHE A 78 -35.95 -2.51 0.51
N THR A 79 -35.28 -1.42 0.83
CA THR A 79 -35.49 -0.66 2.07
C THR A 79 -35.68 0.82 1.74
N ASN A 80 -36.42 1.53 2.58
CA ASN A 80 -36.55 2.98 2.46
C ASN A 80 -35.18 3.65 2.67
N SER A 81 -34.91 4.73 1.92
CA SER A 81 -33.75 5.60 2.12
C SER A 81 -33.87 6.45 3.39
N VAL A 82 -35.08 6.91 3.69
CA VAL A 82 -35.45 7.69 4.89
C VAL A 82 -36.60 6.99 5.61
N GLY A 83 -36.57 7.02 6.95
CA GLY A 83 -37.56 6.37 7.80
C GLY A 83 -39.00 6.72 7.40
N GLY A 84 -39.78 5.69 7.06
CA GLY A 84 -41.20 5.85 6.66
C GLY A 84 -41.44 6.48 5.28
N TYR A 85 -40.40 6.77 4.50
CA TYR A 85 -40.52 7.36 3.16
C TYR A 85 -40.09 6.35 2.08
N PRO A 86 -41.03 5.74 1.33
CA PRO A 86 -40.74 4.58 0.48
C PRO A 86 -40.10 4.96 -0.86
N SER A 87 -38.90 5.56 -0.81
CA SER A 87 -38.05 5.92 -1.93
C SER A 87 -36.63 5.38 -1.70
N GLY A 88 -35.89 5.08 -2.76
CA GLY A 88 -34.49 4.70 -2.67
C GLY A 88 -33.74 4.90 -3.99
N SER A 89 -32.53 5.44 -3.89
CA SER A 89 -31.55 5.50 -4.98
C SER A 89 -30.75 4.20 -5.09
N LEU A 90 -29.93 4.06 -6.13
CA LEU A 90 -28.99 2.94 -6.21
C LEU A 90 -27.91 3.04 -5.12
N TRP A 91 -27.55 4.25 -4.69
CA TRP A 91 -26.65 4.44 -3.55
C TRP A 91 -27.24 3.83 -2.27
N ASP A 92 -28.52 4.11 -1.99
CA ASP A 92 -29.23 3.58 -0.81
C ASP A 92 -29.36 2.05 -0.88
N MET A 93 -29.70 1.53 -2.06
CA MET A 93 -29.80 0.08 -2.28
C MET A 93 -28.43 -0.60 -2.12
N GLY A 94 -27.34 0.03 -2.56
CA GLY A 94 -25.97 -0.45 -2.35
C GLY A 94 -25.61 -0.47 -0.86
N ASN A 95 -25.93 0.60 -0.12
CA ASN A 95 -25.75 0.66 1.32
C ASN A 95 -26.54 -0.44 2.06
N TYR A 96 -27.76 -0.74 1.61
CA TYR A 96 -28.53 -1.86 2.16
C TYR A 96 -27.86 -3.22 1.92
N LEU A 97 -27.31 -3.47 0.72
CA LEU A 97 -26.59 -4.72 0.45
C LEU A 97 -25.36 -4.87 1.36
N MET A 98 -24.61 -3.79 1.56
CA MET A 98 -23.44 -3.79 2.45
C MET A 98 -23.85 -4.00 3.92
N ALA A 99 -24.96 -3.39 4.34
CA ALA A 99 -25.56 -3.61 5.66
C ALA A 99 -26.03 -5.05 5.86
N LEU A 100 -26.71 -5.64 4.86
CA LEU A 100 -27.21 -7.02 4.87
C LEU A 100 -26.05 -8.02 4.97
N ASN A 101 -24.97 -7.81 4.20
CA ASN A 101 -23.75 -8.59 4.30
C ASN A 101 -23.11 -8.47 5.68
N SER A 102 -23.02 -7.25 6.21
CA SER A 102 -22.46 -6.99 7.54
C SER A 102 -23.27 -7.66 8.64
N ALA A 103 -24.61 -7.56 8.59
CA ALA A 103 -25.52 -8.20 9.53
C ALA A 103 -25.36 -9.73 9.55
N ARG A 104 -25.18 -10.35 8.38
CA ARG A 104 -24.94 -11.78 8.25
C ARG A 104 -23.64 -12.22 8.92
N TRP A 105 -22.54 -11.50 8.69
CA TRP A 105 -21.23 -11.87 9.22
C TRP A 105 -21.01 -11.46 10.68
N LEU A 106 -21.69 -10.40 11.14
CA LEU A 106 -21.78 -10.01 12.55
C LEU A 106 -22.79 -10.86 13.34
N LYS A 107 -23.42 -11.85 12.71
CA LYS A 107 -24.40 -12.77 13.30
C LYS A 107 -25.59 -12.04 13.94
N LEU A 108 -26.03 -10.94 13.32
CA LEU A 108 -27.28 -10.26 13.65
C LEU A 108 -28.49 -10.98 13.04
N ILE A 109 -28.28 -11.62 11.89
CA ILE A 109 -29.24 -12.47 11.19
C ILE A 109 -28.56 -13.80 10.81
N ASP A 110 -29.36 -14.83 10.63
CA ASP A 110 -28.88 -16.12 10.15
C ASP A 110 -28.78 -16.19 8.61
N GLN A 111 -28.27 -17.31 8.09
CA GLN A 111 -28.13 -17.51 6.65
C GLN A 111 -29.48 -17.53 5.94
N SER A 112 -30.51 -18.10 6.55
CA SER A 112 -31.83 -18.25 5.92
C SER A 112 -32.52 -16.90 5.74
N GLU A 113 -32.43 -16.02 6.74
CA GLU A 113 -32.94 -14.66 6.64
C GLU A 113 -32.15 -13.83 5.63
N PHE A 114 -30.81 -13.97 5.63
CA PHE A 114 -29.95 -13.33 4.63
C PHE A 114 -30.34 -13.74 3.21
N ASP A 115 -30.46 -15.04 2.95
CA ASP A 115 -30.80 -15.58 1.63
C ASP A 115 -32.20 -15.12 1.21
N ALA A 116 -33.18 -15.15 2.11
CA ALA A 116 -34.54 -14.69 1.83
C ALA A 116 -34.58 -13.22 1.42
N LYS A 117 -33.87 -12.34 2.15
CA LYS A 117 -33.79 -10.90 1.85
C LYS A 117 -33.01 -10.62 0.57
N LEU A 118 -31.86 -11.27 0.36
CA LEU A 118 -31.06 -11.09 -0.85
C LEU A 118 -31.78 -11.61 -2.10
N ASN A 119 -32.47 -12.75 -2.01
CA ASN A 119 -33.30 -13.28 -3.10
C ASN A 119 -34.42 -12.30 -3.48
N ALA A 120 -35.11 -11.75 -2.48
CA ALA A 120 -36.15 -10.76 -2.70
C ALA A 120 -35.57 -9.50 -3.38
N PHE A 121 -34.46 -8.99 -2.86
CA PHE A 121 -33.76 -7.81 -3.40
C PHE A 121 -33.32 -8.03 -4.85
N LEU A 122 -32.65 -9.13 -5.18
CA LEU A 122 -32.17 -9.41 -6.54
C LEU A 122 -33.33 -9.64 -7.52
N ASN A 123 -34.44 -10.22 -7.06
CA ASN A 123 -35.66 -10.35 -7.85
C ASN A 123 -36.33 -8.98 -8.11
N GLY A 124 -36.42 -8.12 -7.09
CA GLY A 124 -36.95 -6.77 -7.22
C GLY A 124 -36.10 -5.92 -8.16
N LEU A 125 -34.78 -5.91 -7.94
CA LEU A 125 -33.83 -5.18 -8.77
C LEU A 125 -33.83 -5.68 -10.22
N GLY A 126 -33.89 -7.00 -10.41
CA GLY A 126 -34.00 -7.65 -11.70
C GLY A 126 -35.30 -7.36 -12.46
N LYS A 127 -36.30 -6.73 -11.83
CA LYS A 127 -37.57 -6.31 -12.44
C LYS A 127 -37.69 -4.80 -12.66
N LEU A 128 -36.73 -4.00 -12.19
CA LEU A 128 -36.79 -2.55 -12.38
C LEU A 128 -36.86 -2.19 -13.87
N GLU A 129 -37.76 -1.26 -14.17
CA GLU A 129 -37.72 -0.51 -15.42
C GLU A 129 -36.49 0.40 -15.39
N LEU A 130 -35.80 0.48 -16.52
CA LEU A 130 -34.60 1.29 -16.67
C LEU A 130 -34.98 2.62 -17.32
N PHE A 131 -34.30 3.70 -16.94
CA PHE A 131 -34.42 4.97 -17.64
C PHE A 131 -34.05 4.77 -19.11
N GLU A 132 -35.04 5.00 -19.99
CA GLU A 132 -34.96 4.79 -21.44
C GLU A 132 -34.52 3.37 -21.85
N GLY A 133 -34.68 2.37 -20.97
CA GLY A 133 -34.20 1.01 -21.24
C GLY A 133 -32.68 0.84 -21.16
N ILE A 134 -31.95 1.84 -20.66
CA ILE A 134 -30.48 1.90 -20.71
C ILE A 134 -29.85 1.56 -19.36
N LEU A 135 -30.13 2.40 -18.36
CA LEU A 135 -29.53 2.34 -17.03
C LEU A 135 -30.58 2.57 -15.95
N PRO A 136 -30.33 2.16 -14.69
CA PRO A 136 -31.25 2.41 -13.60
C PRO A 136 -31.54 3.90 -13.40
N ASN A 137 -32.82 4.22 -13.14
CA ASN A 137 -33.26 5.57 -12.80
C ASN A 137 -32.62 6.04 -11.49
N LYS A 138 -32.46 7.36 -11.30
CA LYS A 138 -31.86 7.94 -10.08
C LYS A 138 -32.59 7.53 -8.80
N THR A 139 -33.92 7.40 -8.83
CA THR A 139 -34.72 6.99 -7.67
C THR A 139 -35.87 6.06 -8.04
N TYR A 140 -36.19 5.13 -7.14
CA TYR A 140 -37.30 4.19 -7.28
C TYR A 140 -38.16 4.19 -6.02
N HIS A 141 -39.45 3.98 -6.19
CA HIS A 141 -40.35 3.78 -5.06
C HIS A 141 -40.05 2.41 -4.43
N ALA A 142 -39.54 2.40 -3.20
CA ALA A 142 -39.00 1.21 -2.55
C ALA A 142 -40.04 0.08 -2.45
N ALA A 143 -41.31 0.39 -2.23
CA ALA A 143 -42.36 -0.63 -2.05
C ALA A 143 -42.86 -1.31 -3.34
N ASN A 144 -42.58 -0.77 -4.53
CA ASN A 144 -43.15 -1.33 -5.77
C ASN A 144 -42.19 -1.29 -6.98
N GLY A 145 -41.02 -0.67 -6.86
CA GLY A 145 -40.01 -0.62 -7.92
C GLY A 145 -40.35 0.31 -9.09
N LYS A 146 -41.38 1.16 -8.98
CA LYS A 146 -41.68 2.16 -10.02
C LYS A 146 -40.64 3.27 -10.03
N MET A 147 -40.30 3.78 -11.21
CA MET A 147 -39.48 4.98 -11.34
C MET A 147 -40.21 6.18 -10.75
N VAL A 148 -39.50 6.97 -9.95
CA VAL A 148 -40.01 8.19 -9.33
C VAL A 148 -39.01 9.33 -9.48
N ASN A 149 -39.44 10.55 -9.13
CA ASN A 149 -38.55 11.67 -8.91
C ASN A 149 -38.05 11.73 -7.45
N TYR A 150 -37.30 12.76 -7.07
CA TYR A 150 -36.82 12.94 -5.70
C TYR A 150 -37.93 13.20 -4.66
N ASN A 151 -39.11 13.65 -5.11
CA ASN A 151 -40.31 13.79 -4.27
C ASN A 151 -41.12 12.49 -4.15
N ASN A 152 -40.60 11.37 -4.67
CA ASN A 152 -41.25 10.06 -4.71
C ASN A 152 -42.56 10.04 -5.50
N GLU A 153 -42.71 10.98 -6.44
CA GLU A 153 -43.83 11.02 -7.38
C GLU A 153 -43.53 10.11 -8.57
N PRO A 154 -44.48 9.27 -9.04
CA PRO A 154 -44.29 8.40 -10.18
C PRO A 154 -43.88 9.15 -11.45
N THR A 155 -42.95 8.55 -12.20
CA THR A 155 -42.51 9.07 -13.50
C THR A 155 -42.49 7.95 -14.51
N ASP A 156 -43.24 8.08 -15.61
CA ASP A 156 -43.31 7.03 -16.64
C ASP A 156 -41.97 6.82 -17.36
N ARG A 157 -41.17 7.88 -17.51
CA ARG A 157 -39.87 7.83 -18.18
C ARG A 157 -38.68 7.73 -17.22
N GLY A 158 -38.82 8.21 -15.97
CA GLY A 158 -37.70 8.46 -15.06
C GLY A 158 -37.13 9.88 -15.18
N ILE A 159 -36.04 10.16 -14.43
CA ILE A 159 -35.36 11.45 -14.31
C ILE A 159 -33.86 11.39 -14.68
N GLY A 160 -33.40 10.27 -15.23
CA GLY A 160 -32.01 10.02 -15.63
C GLY A 160 -31.33 8.97 -14.77
N TRP A 161 -30.00 8.83 -14.89
CA TRP A 161 -29.18 7.92 -14.09
C TRP A 161 -28.04 8.66 -13.38
N SER A 162 -27.51 8.06 -12.30
CA SER A 162 -26.32 8.52 -11.60
C SER A 162 -25.18 7.53 -11.81
N ALA A 163 -24.07 7.99 -12.40
CA ALA A 163 -22.87 7.19 -12.57
C ALA A 163 -22.22 6.85 -11.21
N LEU A 164 -22.32 7.74 -10.22
CA LEU A 164 -21.80 7.51 -8.87
C LEU A 164 -22.56 6.40 -8.14
N ASP A 165 -23.90 6.41 -8.25
CA ASP A 165 -24.76 5.40 -7.63
C ASP A 165 -24.54 4.02 -8.27
N ILE A 166 -24.36 3.98 -9.59
CA ILE A 166 -23.97 2.76 -10.30
C ILE A 166 -22.62 2.26 -9.77
N GLY A 167 -21.63 3.15 -9.61
CA GLY A 167 -20.32 2.82 -9.02
C GLY A 167 -20.44 2.19 -7.62
N ARG A 168 -21.25 2.78 -6.74
CA ARG A 168 -21.55 2.24 -5.40
C ARG A 168 -22.18 0.86 -5.46
N MET A 169 -23.18 0.68 -6.32
CA MET A 169 -23.85 -0.61 -6.49
C MET A 169 -22.89 -1.68 -7.03
N LEU A 170 -22.03 -1.32 -7.99
CA LEU A 170 -21.00 -2.22 -8.53
C LEU A 170 -19.99 -2.65 -7.46
N ALA A 171 -19.55 -1.74 -6.59
CA ALA A 171 -18.71 -2.08 -5.44
C ALA A 171 -19.43 -3.04 -4.48
N ALA A 172 -20.68 -2.74 -4.12
CA ALA A 172 -21.48 -3.59 -3.24
C ALA A 172 -21.68 -5.01 -3.82
N PHE A 173 -22.02 -5.11 -5.11
CA PHE A 173 -22.13 -6.39 -5.79
C PHE A 173 -20.83 -7.18 -5.85
N HIS A 174 -19.69 -6.50 -5.98
CA HIS A 174 -18.40 -7.17 -5.92
C HIS A 174 -18.18 -7.80 -4.54
N VAL A 175 -18.55 -7.10 -3.47
CA VAL A 175 -18.48 -7.64 -2.10
C VAL A 175 -19.43 -8.83 -1.95
N ILE A 176 -20.69 -8.71 -2.40
CA ILE A 176 -21.66 -9.81 -2.33
C ILE A 176 -21.18 -11.04 -3.10
N ARG A 177 -20.74 -10.90 -4.36
CA ARG A 177 -20.27 -12.06 -5.15
C ARG A 177 -18.99 -12.69 -4.57
N THR A 178 -18.19 -11.91 -3.84
CA THR A 178 -16.95 -12.39 -3.21
C THR A 178 -17.24 -13.14 -1.92
N CYS A 179 -18.16 -12.64 -1.09
CA CYS A 179 -18.53 -13.24 0.18
C CYS A 179 -19.56 -14.38 0.04
N HIS A 180 -20.43 -14.28 -0.96
CA HIS A 180 -21.55 -15.20 -1.23
C HIS A 180 -21.56 -15.62 -2.71
N PRO A 181 -20.57 -16.43 -3.14
CA PRO A 181 -20.35 -16.75 -4.55
C PRO A 181 -21.53 -17.46 -5.23
N GLN A 182 -22.42 -18.10 -4.46
CA GLN A 182 -23.65 -18.71 -4.98
C GLN A 182 -24.60 -17.72 -5.67
N TYR A 183 -24.44 -16.41 -5.42
CA TYR A 183 -25.24 -15.35 -6.04
C TYR A 183 -24.63 -14.74 -7.29
N ASN A 184 -23.40 -15.12 -7.65
CA ASN A 184 -22.63 -14.48 -8.70
C ASN A 184 -23.35 -14.45 -10.06
N ASP A 185 -23.94 -15.56 -10.48
CA ASP A 185 -24.58 -15.66 -11.80
C ASP A 185 -25.87 -14.84 -11.86
N TRP A 186 -26.61 -14.76 -10.75
CA TRP A 186 -27.80 -13.91 -10.67
C TRP A 186 -27.41 -12.44 -10.75
N ILE A 187 -26.38 -12.00 -10.01
CA ILE A 187 -25.87 -10.63 -10.08
C ILE A 187 -25.43 -10.29 -11.51
N LYS A 188 -24.69 -11.19 -12.18
CA LYS A 188 -24.32 -11.02 -13.59
C LYS A 188 -25.55 -10.90 -14.50
N GLY A 189 -26.59 -11.68 -14.26
CA GLY A 189 -27.85 -11.61 -15.00
C GLY A 189 -28.58 -10.27 -14.83
N VAL A 190 -28.56 -9.69 -13.63
CA VAL A 190 -29.08 -8.33 -13.39
C VAL A 190 -28.27 -7.29 -14.17
N LEU A 191 -26.94 -7.33 -14.04
CA LEU A 191 -26.05 -6.36 -14.69
C LEU A 191 -26.04 -6.50 -16.22
N ALA A 192 -26.30 -7.68 -16.77
CA ALA A 192 -26.40 -7.88 -18.22
C ALA A 192 -27.56 -7.10 -18.87
N ARG A 193 -28.54 -6.64 -18.07
CA ARG A 193 -29.61 -5.74 -18.54
C ARG A 193 -29.16 -4.27 -18.61
N TRP A 194 -28.06 -3.91 -17.96
CA TRP A 194 -27.60 -2.53 -17.82
C TRP A 194 -26.54 -2.23 -18.87
N GLN A 195 -26.73 -1.17 -19.64
CA GLN A 195 -25.71 -0.65 -20.57
C GLN A 195 -24.72 0.24 -19.80
N ILE A 196 -23.91 -0.37 -18.93
CA ILE A 196 -22.98 0.33 -18.01
C ILE A 196 -21.95 1.18 -18.77
N ASP A 197 -21.57 0.78 -19.98
CA ASP A 197 -20.72 1.56 -20.87
C ASP A 197 -21.29 2.95 -21.18
N ARG A 198 -22.61 3.15 -21.09
CA ARG A 198 -23.26 4.45 -21.33
C ARG A 198 -23.00 5.49 -20.23
N SER A 199 -22.56 5.06 -19.04
CA SER A 199 -22.13 5.99 -17.99
C SER A 199 -20.63 6.29 -18.02
N VAL A 200 -19.90 5.80 -19.02
CA VAL A 200 -18.47 6.05 -19.21
C VAL A 200 -18.22 6.61 -20.61
N GLN A 201 -17.70 7.83 -20.69
CA GLN A 201 -17.34 8.45 -21.96
C GLN A 201 -16.00 9.17 -21.83
N ASP A 202 -15.11 9.00 -22.81
CA ASP A 202 -13.80 9.66 -22.87
C ASP A 202 -12.93 9.48 -21.61
N GLY A 203 -13.13 8.37 -20.89
CA GLY A 203 -12.45 8.05 -19.64
C GLY A 203 -12.98 8.80 -18.40
N GLN A 204 -14.15 9.43 -18.51
CA GLN A 204 -14.87 10.17 -17.46
C GLN A 204 -16.21 9.48 -17.13
N LEU A 205 -16.78 9.78 -15.97
CA LEU A 205 -18.10 9.29 -15.56
C LEU A 205 -19.21 10.28 -15.95
N TYR A 206 -20.30 9.76 -16.51
CA TYR A 206 -21.44 10.56 -16.97
C TYR A 206 -22.77 10.06 -16.41
N GLY A 207 -23.45 10.94 -15.67
CA GLY A 207 -24.85 10.80 -15.32
C GLY A 207 -25.75 11.32 -16.44
N ALA A 208 -27.06 11.13 -16.30
CA ALA A 208 -28.06 11.74 -17.16
C ALA A 208 -29.08 12.55 -16.37
N MET A 209 -29.62 13.58 -17.02
CA MET A 209 -30.76 14.35 -16.53
C MET A 209 -31.69 14.74 -17.68
N ILE A 210 -32.94 15.08 -17.34
CA ILE A 210 -33.91 15.61 -18.30
C ILE A 210 -33.85 17.14 -18.30
N LEU A 211 -33.66 17.73 -19.47
CA LEU A 211 -33.76 19.17 -19.70
C LEU A 211 -35.22 19.65 -19.71
N PRO A 212 -35.49 20.95 -19.49
CA PRO A 212 -36.85 21.51 -19.57
C PRO A 212 -37.56 21.26 -20.91
N ASP A 213 -36.83 21.08 -22.01
CA ASP A 213 -37.37 20.75 -23.33
C ASP A 213 -37.68 19.26 -23.52
N GLY A 214 -37.50 18.46 -22.47
CA GLY A 214 -37.75 17.03 -22.45
C GLY A 214 -36.62 16.17 -23.02
N LYS A 215 -35.48 16.74 -23.43
CA LYS A 215 -34.35 15.91 -23.93
C LYS A 215 -33.50 15.36 -22.79
N THR A 216 -32.93 14.18 -23.01
CA THR A 216 -31.91 13.61 -22.13
C THR A 216 -30.58 14.28 -22.41
N MET A 217 -29.94 14.80 -21.36
CA MET A 217 -28.59 15.37 -21.42
C MET A 217 -27.66 14.55 -20.53
N LEU A 218 -26.52 14.16 -21.10
CA LEU A 218 -25.43 13.57 -20.32
C LEU A 218 -24.65 14.68 -19.64
N VAL A 219 -24.33 14.48 -18.36
CA VAL A 219 -23.57 15.42 -17.54
C VAL A 219 -22.39 14.69 -16.92
N GLN A 220 -21.20 15.29 -17.01
CA GLN A 220 -20.04 14.75 -16.28
C GLN A 220 -20.37 14.82 -14.78
N GLU A 221 -20.26 13.69 -14.09
CA GLU A 221 -20.71 13.52 -12.72
C GLU A 221 -19.57 13.02 -11.84
N GLY A 222 -19.46 13.56 -10.62
CA GLY A 222 -18.37 13.27 -9.70
C GLY A 222 -17.47 14.47 -9.47
N ARG A 223 -16.99 14.58 -8.24
CA ARG A 223 -15.97 15.52 -7.78
C ARG A 223 -15.01 14.77 -6.86
N LEU A 224 -13.85 15.38 -6.62
CA LEU A 224 -12.76 14.84 -5.83
C LEU A 224 -13.24 14.12 -4.54
N GLY A 225 -12.88 12.85 -4.43
CA GLY A 225 -13.30 11.88 -3.43
C GLY A 225 -14.32 10.89 -3.99
N TYR A 226 -15.50 11.38 -4.42
CA TYR A 226 -16.58 10.51 -4.90
C TYR A 226 -16.31 9.93 -6.27
N GLU A 227 -15.71 10.73 -7.15
CA GLU A 227 -15.45 10.32 -8.53
C GLU A 227 -14.49 9.13 -8.55
N GLU A 228 -13.37 9.23 -7.82
CA GLU A 228 -12.36 8.19 -7.73
C GLU A 228 -12.92 6.93 -7.05
N TYR A 229 -13.65 7.08 -5.94
CA TYR A 229 -14.32 5.96 -5.27
C TYR A 229 -15.27 5.22 -6.22
N ALA A 230 -16.13 5.96 -6.95
CA ALA A 230 -17.06 5.37 -7.89
C ALA A 230 -16.33 4.60 -9.00
N VAL A 231 -15.28 5.18 -9.59
CA VAL A 231 -14.47 4.52 -10.64
C VAL A 231 -13.88 3.19 -10.15
N ARG A 232 -13.46 3.09 -8.89
CA ARG A 232 -12.97 1.81 -8.35
C ARG A 232 -14.07 0.74 -8.37
N GLY A 233 -15.33 1.10 -8.12
CA GLY A 233 -16.48 0.22 -8.31
C GLY A 233 -16.61 -0.28 -9.76
N TYR A 234 -16.45 0.61 -10.75
CA TYR A 234 -16.45 0.26 -12.17
C TYR A 234 -15.31 -0.69 -12.55
N GLN A 235 -14.11 -0.47 -12.03
CA GLN A 235 -12.92 -1.28 -12.31
C GLN A 235 -13.08 -2.75 -11.89
N LEU A 236 -13.81 -3.02 -10.82
CA LEU A 236 -14.13 -4.38 -10.37
C LEU A 236 -14.97 -5.20 -11.36
N TRP A 237 -15.55 -4.52 -12.36
CA TRP A 237 -16.38 -5.08 -13.42
C TRP A 237 -15.80 -4.86 -14.82
N GLY A 238 -14.53 -4.45 -14.91
CA GLY A 238 -13.79 -4.34 -16.17
C GLY A 238 -13.96 -3.01 -16.91
N TYR A 239 -14.70 -2.06 -16.34
CA TYR A 239 -14.84 -0.71 -16.91
C TYR A 239 -13.68 0.18 -16.46
N GLN A 240 -13.20 1.06 -17.35
CA GLN A 240 -12.07 1.94 -17.08
C GLN A 240 -12.46 3.40 -17.34
N ALA A 241 -12.22 4.26 -16.36
CA ALA A 241 -12.42 5.70 -16.48
C ALA A 241 -11.19 6.44 -15.93
N PRO A 242 -10.03 6.36 -16.61
CA PRO A 242 -8.75 6.82 -16.07
C PRO A 242 -8.68 8.34 -15.83
N LYS A 243 -9.51 9.14 -16.51
CA LYS A 243 -9.56 10.59 -16.27
C LYS A 243 -10.42 10.93 -15.06
N ALA A 244 -11.49 10.18 -14.81
CA ALA A 244 -12.30 10.31 -13.59
C ALA A 244 -11.57 9.75 -12.36
N LEU A 245 -10.67 8.78 -12.54
CA LEU A 245 -9.78 8.31 -11.48
C LEU A 245 -8.64 9.28 -11.17
N ALA A 246 -8.33 10.19 -12.11
CA ALA A 246 -7.33 11.21 -11.87
C ALA A 246 -7.93 12.30 -10.97
N PHE A 247 -7.20 12.69 -9.93
CA PHE A 247 -7.62 13.77 -9.03
C PHE A 247 -7.67 15.15 -9.70
N GLU A 248 -7.05 15.30 -10.88
CA GLU A 248 -7.02 16.55 -11.63
C GLU A 248 -8.32 16.80 -12.40
N PRO A 249 -8.79 18.07 -12.51
CA PRO A 249 -8.13 19.28 -12.06
C PRO A 249 -8.38 19.59 -10.57
N PHE A 250 -7.32 19.81 -9.80
CA PHE A 250 -7.44 20.29 -8.42
C PHE A 250 -6.43 21.38 -8.07
N LYS A 251 -6.77 22.15 -7.03
CA LYS A 251 -5.87 23.10 -6.38
C LYS A 251 -5.79 22.83 -4.89
N LEU A 252 -4.68 23.23 -4.28
CA LEU A 252 -4.50 23.13 -2.84
C LEU A 252 -4.97 24.40 -2.13
N VAL A 253 -6.01 24.29 -1.31
CA VAL A 253 -6.51 25.37 -0.43
C VAL A 253 -5.99 25.16 0.97
N ASP A 254 -5.44 26.21 1.59
CA ASP A 254 -5.02 26.16 2.99
C ASP A 254 -6.22 26.34 3.92
N ILE A 255 -6.48 25.35 4.77
CA ILE A 255 -7.49 25.42 5.82
C ILE A 255 -6.82 24.94 7.10
N TYR A 256 -6.76 25.81 8.12
CA TYR A 256 -6.07 25.53 9.39
C TYR A 256 -4.62 25.02 9.23
N GLY A 257 -3.88 25.51 8.23
CA GLY A 257 -2.50 25.10 7.97
C GLY A 257 -2.36 23.69 7.38
N ILE A 258 -3.46 23.11 6.90
CA ILE A 258 -3.49 21.87 6.11
C ILE A 258 -3.84 22.24 4.68
N LYS A 259 -3.05 21.76 3.70
CA LYS A 259 -3.36 21.92 2.28
C LYS A 259 -4.41 20.87 1.88
N ILE A 260 -5.62 21.31 1.59
CA ILE A 260 -6.76 20.50 1.16
C ILE A 260 -6.87 20.53 -0.37
N PRO A 261 -6.85 19.38 -1.05
CA PRO A 261 -7.08 19.31 -2.49
C PRO A 261 -8.56 19.57 -2.78
N VAL A 262 -8.82 20.58 -3.61
CA VAL A 262 -10.14 21.06 -3.99
C VAL A 262 -10.25 20.97 -5.50
N ASP A 263 -11.30 20.28 -5.96
CA ASP A 263 -11.65 20.21 -7.38
C ASP A 263 -11.90 21.62 -7.95
N GLU A 264 -11.29 21.94 -9.08
CA GLU A 264 -11.44 23.26 -9.70
C GLU A 264 -12.78 23.45 -10.42
N ARG A 265 -13.53 22.37 -10.67
CA ARG A 265 -14.87 22.39 -11.30
C ARG A 265 -15.93 22.83 -10.30
N ASP A 266 -15.98 24.13 -10.04
CA ASP A 266 -16.92 24.74 -9.10
C ASP A 266 -18.33 24.94 -9.67
N PHE A 267 -19.26 25.36 -8.80
CA PHE A 267 -20.65 25.58 -9.18
C PHE A 267 -20.82 26.67 -10.25
N GLN A 268 -19.99 27.72 -10.25
CA GLN A 268 -20.12 28.82 -11.21
C GLN A 268 -19.75 28.39 -12.63
N THR A 269 -18.75 27.52 -12.76
CA THR A 269 -18.22 27.05 -14.03
C THR A 269 -18.98 25.84 -14.57
N THR A 270 -19.54 25.00 -13.70
CA THR A 270 -20.11 23.70 -14.09
C THR A 270 -21.54 23.45 -13.66
N ASN A 271 -22.17 24.36 -12.90
CA ASN A 271 -23.48 24.18 -12.27
C ASN A 271 -23.57 22.96 -11.33
N ALA A 272 -22.42 22.48 -10.85
CA ALA A 272 -22.29 21.42 -9.87
C ALA A 272 -21.22 21.81 -8.85
N ASN A 273 -21.50 21.62 -7.56
CA ASN A 273 -20.60 22.06 -6.51
C ASN A 273 -19.43 21.08 -6.35
N ASN A 274 -18.28 21.60 -5.91
CA ASN A 274 -17.06 20.86 -5.58
C ASN A 274 -16.97 20.55 -4.08
N TYR A 275 -17.98 19.91 -3.51
CA TYR A 275 -17.99 19.56 -2.08
C TYR A 275 -16.85 18.60 -1.73
N ILE A 276 -16.14 18.90 -0.64
CA ILE A 276 -15.27 17.94 0.05
C ILE A 276 -15.98 17.47 1.31
N VAL A 277 -16.35 16.21 1.33
CA VAL A 277 -17.12 15.54 2.39
C VAL A 277 -16.43 14.25 2.82
N SER A 278 -16.73 13.76 4.03
CA SER A 278 -16.00 12.63 4.61
C SER A 278 -16.38 11.26 4.04
N GLU A 279 -17.64 11.06 3.63
CA GLU A 279 -18.17 9.73 3.27
C GLU A 279 -17.36 9.01 2.19
N SER A 280 -17.03 9.66 1.08
CA SER A 280 -16.29 9.04 -0.03
C SER A 280 -14.92 8.52 0.40
N TYR A 281 -14.17 9.30 1.18
CA TYR A 281 -12.89 8.87 1.75
C TYR A 281 -13.07 7.75 2.77
N ILE A 282 -14.12 7.80 3.58
CA ILE A 282 -14.40 6.75 4.55
C ILE A 282 -14.69 5.44 3.83
N LEU A 283 -15.59 5.45 2.84
CA LEU A 283 -15.93 4.27 2.04
C LEU A 283 -14.71 3.71 1.32
N ASP A 284 -13.89 4.55 0.70
CA ASP A 284 -12.67 4.08 0.03
C ASP A 284 -11.70 3.37 1.02
N GLY A 285 -11.51 3.93 2.20
CA GLY A 285 -10.68 3.32 3.25
C GLY A 285 -11.25 2.01 3.78
N ILE A 286 -12.56 1.98 4.04
CA ILE A 286 -13.27 0.82 4.60
C ILE A 286 -13.40 -0.32 3.59
N GLU A 287 -13.68 -0.01 2.33
CA GLU A 287 -13.94 -1.03 1.32
C GLU A 287 -12.69 -1.42 0.58
N PHE A 288 -11.87 -0.46 0.17
CA PHE A 288 -10.75 -0.71 -0.73
C PHE A 288 -9.36 -0.57 -0.07
N GLY A 289 -9.29 0.02 1.12
CA GLY A 289 -8.07 0.11 1.93
C GLY A 289 -7.13 1.26 1.55
N PHE A 290 -7.64 2.25 0.82
CA PHE A 290 -6.88 3.35 0.21
C PHE A 290 -5.84 2.93 -0.83
N ASP A 291 -5.72 3.74 -1.89
CA ASP A 291 -4.45 3.87 -2.59
C ASP A 291 -3.59 4.99 -1.95
N ARG A 292 -2.39 5.22 -2.47
CA ARG A 292 -1.44 6.17 -1.87
C ARG A 292 -1.98 7.60 -1.83
N GLU A 293 -2.60 8.06 -2.91
CA GLU A 293 -3.07 9.44 -3.02
C GLU A 293 -4.36 9.64 -2.25
N MET A 294 -5.30 8.69 -2.34
CA MET A 294 -6.53 8.72 -1.57
C MET A 294 -6.25 8.66 -0.06
N ALA A 295 -5.28 7.86 0.39
CA ALA A 295 -4.85 7.85 1.80
C ALA A 295 -4.34 9.22 2.27
N ASN A 296 -3.56 9.91 1.43
CA ASN A 296 -3.02 11.23 1.73
C ASN A 296 -4.17 12.25 1.86
N TYR A 297 -5.12 12.24 0.94
CA TYR A 297 -6.23 13.19 0.92
C TYR A 297 -7.23 12.91 2.05
N ALA A 298 -7.57 11.65 2.29
CA ALA A 298 -8.37 11.23 3.45
C ALA A 298 -7.73 11.68 4.77
N SER A 299 -6.41 11.53 4.91
CA SER A 299 -5.68 11.97 6.11
C SER A 299 -5.76 13.49 6.29
N ARG A 300 -5.66 14.27 5.22
CA ARG A 300 -5.80 15.73 5.26
C ARG A 300 -7.22 16.15 5.65
N VAL A 301 -8.25 15.52 5.07
CA VAL A 301 -9.67 15.76 5.38
C VAL A 301 -9.97 15.42 6.84
N PHE A 302 -9.37 14.37 7.40
CA PHE A 302 -9.49 14.06 8.82
C PHE A 302 -8.74 15.09 9.70
N GLN A 303 -7.47 15.37 9.39
CA GLN A 303 -6.61 16.27 10.18
C GLN A 303 -7.12 17.71 10.22
N VAL A 304 -7.72 18.22 9.13
CA VAL A 304 -8.25 19.59 9.13
C VAL A 304 -9.45 19.75 10.06
N GLN A 305 -10.26 18.70 10.19
CA GLN A 305 -11.37 18.65 11.15
C GLN A 305 -10.84 18.57 12.59
N GLU A 306 -9.80 17.76 12.83
CA GLU A 306 -9.08 17.72 14.11
C GLU A 306 -8.48 19.09 14.48
N ARG A 307 -7.84 19.77 13.52
CA ARG A 307 -7.27 21.11 13.76
C ARG A 307 -8.32 22.17 14.01
N ARG A 308 -9.47 22.11 13.32
CA ARG A 308 -10.62 22.97 13.64
C ARG A 308 -11.03 22.78 15.10
N PHE A 309 -11.15 21.53 15.56
CA PHE A 309 -11.46 21.23 16.95
C PHE A 309 -10.40 21.76 17.92
N GLN A 310 -9.11 21.55 17.65
CA GLN A 310 -8.02 22.05 18.50
C GLN A 310 -8.04 23.58 18.64
N GLN A 311 -8.40 24.30 17.58
CA GLN A 311 -8.43 25.77 17.59
C GLN A 311 -9.73 26.36 18.16
N THR A 312 -10.86 25.67 18.00
CA THR A 312 -12.18 26.25 18.29
C THR A 312 -12.95 25.53 19.41
N GLY A 313 -12.51 24.33 19.81
CA GLY A 313 -13.25 23.43 20.68
C GLY A 313 -14.46 22.75 20.00
N GLN A 314 -14.76 23.05 18.72
CA GLN A 314 -15.91 22.48 18.02
C GLN A 314 -15.56 21.13 17.39
N LEU A 315 -16.09 20.04 17.95
CA LEU A 315 -16.01 18.71 17.33
C LEU A 315 -16.61 18.78 15.92
N THR A 316 -15.93 18.18 14.95
CA THR A 316 -16.25 18.31 13.52
C THR A 316 -16.11 16.94 12.83
N ALA A 317 -17.22 16.44 12.29
CA ALA A 317 -17.23 15.26 11.42
C ALA A 317 -18.24 15.51 10.29
N VAL A 318 -17.84 16.28 9.29
CA VAL A 318 -18.73 16.82 8.26
C VAL A 318 -18.83 15.89 7.05
N THR A 319 -20.06 15.65 6.62
CA THR A 319 -20.41 14.95 5.37
C THR A 319 -21.83 15.36 4.96
N GLU A 320 -22.30 14.90 3.80
CA GLU A 320 -23.71 15.03 3.43
C GLU A 320 -24.64 14.19 4.31
N ASP A 321 -25.75 14.76 4.76
CA ASP A 321 -26.72 14.08 5.60
C ASP A 321 -28.14 14.55 5.30
N ASN A 322 -29.11 13.64 5.47
CA ASN A 322 -30.49 14.06 5.66
C ASN A 322 -30.64 14.78 7.00
N ILE A 323 -31.56 15.72 7.04
CA ILE A 323 -31.91 16.47 8.26
C ILE A 323 -33.40 16.33 8.60
N ASP A 324 -33.73 16.47 9.87
CA ASP A 324 -35.09 16.27 10.44
C ASP A 324 -36.07 17.44 10.22
N GLY A 325 -35.72 18.37 9.33
CA GLY A 325 -36.57 19.46 8.87
C GLY A 325 -36.09 20.02 7.53
N PRO A 326 -36.80 20.98 6.93
CA PRO A 326 -36.39 21.60 5.66
C PRO A 326 -34.96 22.19 5.74
N PRO A 327 -34.12 22.04 4.69
CA PRO A 327 -34.39 21.46 3.37
C PRO A 327 -34.32 19.91 3.25
N TYR A 328 -34.32 19.16 4.35
CA TYR A 328 -34.31 17.68 4.43
C TYR A 328 -33.02 16.99 3.97
N PHE A 329 -32.12 17.67 3.28
CA PHE A 329 -30.80 17.19 2.92
C PHE A 329 -29.80 18.35 2.78
N LEU A 330 -28.59 18.18 3.33
CA LEU A 330 -27.52 19.18 3.28
C LEU A 330 -26.16 18.52 3.07
N TYR A 331 -25.30 19.18 2.32
CA TYR A 331 -23.88 18.89 2.27
C TYR A 331 -23.17 19.70 3.36
N ASN A 332 -22.75 19.05 4.46
CA ASN A 332 -21.80 19.65 5.39
C ASN A 332 -20.39 19.32 4.90
N THR A 333 -19.60 20.34 4.60
CA THR A 333 -18.34 20.16 3.86
C THR A 333 -17.15 20.66 4.66
N VAL A 334 -15.96 20.11 4.36
CA VAL A 334 -14.69 20.78 4.70
C VAL A 334 -14.53 22.03 3.83
N TYR A 335 -14.94 21.94 2.57
CA TYR A 335 -14.89 23.01 1.60
C TYR A 335 -15.95 22.82 0.52
N ALA A 336 -16.55 23.92 0.05
CA ALA A 336 -17.27 23.98 -1.22
C ALA A 336 -17.23 25.41 -1.78
N ASN A 337 -17.08 25.53 -3.10
CA ASN A 337 -17.28 26.75 -3.88
C ASN A 337 -16.62 28.01 -3.31
N GLY A 338 -15.34 27.94 -2.93
CA GLY A 338 -14.62 29.08 -2.37
C GLY A 338 -14.67 29.19 -0.85
N GLN A 339 -15.53 28.43 -0.18
CA GLN A 339 -15.80 28.56 1.25
C GLN A 339 -15.43 27.30 2.03
N ALA A 340 -14.58 27.47 3.05
CA ALA A 340 -14.34 26.43 4.04
C ALA A 340 -15.56 26.27 4.96
N TRP A 341 -15.86 25.02 5.37
CA TRP A 341 -16.95 24.69 6.30
C TRP A 341 -18.34 25.10 5.81
N ALA A 342 -18.55 25.08 4.49
CA ALA A 342 -19.83 25.40 3.90
C ALA A 342 -20.86 24.30 4.22
N THR A 343 -22.06 24.72 4.60
CA THR A 343 -23.24 23.87 4.69
C THR A 343 -24.23 24.35 3.64
N ILE A 344 -24.43 23.56 2.59
CA ILE A 344 -25.17 23.98 1.40
C ILE A 344 -26.12 22.88 0.88
N THR A 345 -27.13 23.27 0.10
CA THR A 345 -27.91 22.35 -0.74
C THR A 345 -27.15 21.99 -2.03
N ASP A 346 -27.69 21.04 -2.79
CA ASP A 346 -27.28 20.71 -4.17
C ASP A 346 -27.30 21.92 -5.11
N THR A 347 -28.24 22.85 -4.88
CA THR A 347 -28.40 24.12 -5.58
C THR A 347 -27.53 25.25 -5.03
N ASN A 348 -26.49 24.93 -4.24
CA ASN A 348 -25.55 25.87 -3.64
C ASN A 348 -26.18 26.91 -2.68
N LYS A 349 -27.34 26.60 -2.08
CA LYS A 349 -28.00 27.50 -1.12
C LYS A 349 -27.43 27.27 0.29
N PRO A 350 -26.95 28.32 1.00
CA PRO A 350 -26.31 28.16 2.30
C PRO A 350 -27.29 28.00 3.47
N TYR A 351 -26.97 27.09 4.38
CA TYR A 351 -27.66 26.82 5.66
C TYR A 351 -26.66 26.62 6.81
N PRO A 352 -25.76 27.59 7.09
CA PRO A 352 -24.67 27.42 8.07
C PRO A 352 -25.14 27.10 9.50
N GLN A 353 -26.35 27.52 9.86
CA GLN A 353 -26.98 27.26 11.17
C GLN A 353 -27.42 25.81 11.37
N LEU A 354 -27.51 25.04 10.28
CA LEU A 354 -27.90 23.61 10.31
C LEU A 354 -26.69 22.69 10.17
N ARG A 355 -25.47 23.20 10.35
CA ARG A 355 -24.25 22.37 10.29
C ARG A 355 -24.29 21.30 11.37
N SER A 356 -23.89 20.08 11.04
CA SER A 356 -23.91 18.96 11.98
C SER A 356 -22.62 18.16 12.01
N ILE A 357 -22.36 17.57 13.18
CA ILE A 357 -21.46 16.43 13.35
C ILE A 357 -22.23 15.19 12.88
N SER A 358 -21.75 14.52 11.84
CA SER A 358 -22.37 13.32 11.29
C SER A 358 -22.02 12.08 12.09
N THR A 359 -23.02 11.27 12.43
CA THR A 359 -22.83 10.01 13.17
C THR A 359 -22.01 9.02 12.35
N LYS A 360 -22.34 8.82 11.06
CA LYS A 360 -21.62 7.90 10.17
C LYS A 360 -20.17 8.32 9.96
N ALA A 361 -19.90 9.62 9.81
CA ALA A 361 -18.54 10.11 9.63
C ALA A 361 -17.71 9.96 10.91
N ALA A 362 -18.30 10.22 12.08
CA ALA A 362 -17.65 10.05 13.37
C ALA A 362 -17.25 8.59 13.63
N PHE A 363 -18.13 7.63 13.32
CA PHE A 363 -17.78 6.20 13.35
C PHE A 363 -16.67 5.88 12.34
N GLY A 364 -16.78 6.35 11.11
CA GLY A 364 -15.79 6.07 10.06
C GLY A 364 -14.39 6.55 10.44
N TRP A 365 -14.26 7.80 10.86
CA TRP A 365 -12.97 8.34 11.31
C TRP A 365 -12.42 7.65 12.54
N ARG A 366 -13.27 7.26 13.49
CA ARG A 366 -12.85 6.50 14.67
C ARG A 366 -12.16 5.18 14.32
N TYR A 367 -12.68 4.46 13.32
CA TYR A 367 -12.20 3.11 13.01
C TYR A 367 -11.17 3.08 11.88
N LEU A 368 -11.10 4.10 11.02
CA LEU A 368 -10.00 4.30 10.08
C LEU A 368 -8.72 4.81 10.75
N TYR A 369 -8.86 5.65 11.79
CA TYR A 369 -7.73 6.18 12.57
C TYR A 369 -7.84 5.78 14.05
N PRO A 370 -7.71 4.48 14.36
CA PRO A 370 -8.07 3.96 15.69
C PRO A 370 -7.22 4.48 16.84
N GLU A 371 -6.01 4.96 16.53
CA GLU A 371 -5.06 5.54 17.49
C GLU A 371 -5.30 7.05 17.74
N SER A 372 -6.22 7.69 17.02
CA SER A 372 -6.50 9.12 17.19
C SER A 372 -7.41 9.37 18.40
N GLY A 373 -6.92 10.18 19.34
CA GLY A 373 -7.72 10.68 20.45
C GLY A 373 -8.90 11.56 19.99
N TYR A 374 -8.76 12.25 18.85
CA TYR A 374 -9.86 13.03 18.25
C TYR A 374 -10.97 12.12 17.71
N GLY A 375 -10.61 11.04 16.99
CA GLY A 375 -11.57 10.03 16.52
C GLY A 375 -12.36 9.40 17.68
N GLN A 376 -11.71 9.15 18.83
CA GLN A 376 -12.39 8.69 20.04
C GLN A 376 -13.38 9.71 20.62
N GLN A 377 -13.04 11.00 20.58
CA GLN A 377 -13.96 12.06 21.03
C GLN A 377 -15.18 12.19 20.10
N LEU A 378 -14.97 12.07 18.78
CA LEU A 378 -16.05 12.07 17.80
C LEU A 378 -17.06 10.95 18.09
N VAL A 379 -16.60 9.70 18.20
CA VAL A 379 -17.53 8.57 18.44
C VAL A 379 -18.21 8.70 19.80
N ASN A 380 -17.51 9.18 20.83
CA ASN A 380 -18.11 9.39 22.16
C ASN A 380 -19.26 10.40 22.13
N ALA A 381 -19.20 11.40 21.26
CA ALA A 381 -20.26 12.39 21.10
C ALA A 381 -21.52 11.82 20.43
N VAL A 382 -21.38 10.78 19.59
CA VAL A 382 -22.48 10.30 18.74
C VAL A 382 -22.95 8.87 19.06
N LYS A 383 -22.19 8.09 19.83
CA LYS A 383 -22.43 6.65 20.05
C LYS A 383 -23.75 6.30 20.75
N MET A 384 -24.43 7.30 21.32
CA MET A 384 -25.75 7.17 21.95
C MET A 384 -26.85 7.97 21.21
N LEU A 385 -26.60 8.44 19.98
CA LEU A 385 -27.58 9.20 19.20
C LEU A 385 -28.59 8.28 18.52
N TYR A 386 -29.53 7.78 19.30
CA TYR A 386 -30.70 6.99 18.85
C TYR A 386 -31.91 7.29 19.73
N GLY A 387 -33.10 6.98 19.23
CA GLY A 387 -34.35 7.14 19.97
C GLY A 387 -34.55 6.08 21.07
N PRO A 388 -35.53 6.28 21.97
CA PRO A 388 -35.88 5.28 22.99
C PRO A 388 -36.35 3.95 22.39
N GLU A 389 -36.94 3.98 21.19
CA GLU A 389 -37.36 2.79 20.44
C GLU A 389 -36.18 2.03 19.82
N LYS A 390 -34.97 2.61 19.80
CA LYS A 390 -33.76 2.02 19.21
C LYS A 390 -33.97 1.55 17.76
N ASP A 391 -34.71 2.33 16.98
CA ASP A 391 -35.10 2.04 15.60
C ASP A 391 -34.06 2.46 14.55
N GLY A 392 -32.88 2.86 15.00
CA GLY A 392 -31.75 3.30 14.19
C GLY A 392 -30.98 4.42 14.87
N PHE A 393 -29.78 4.67 14.38
CA PHE A 393 -29.01 5.87 14.68
C PHE A 393 -29.57 7.07 13.94
N TYR A 394 -29.65 8.18 14.67
CA TYR A 394 -29.88 9.51 14.14
C TYR A 394 -28.68 9.97 13.31
N ALA A 395 -28.95 10.75 12.26
CA ALA A 395 -27.96 11.21 11.29
C ALA A 395 -26.81 12.01 11.93
N GLY A 396 -27.07 12.78 12.99
CA GLY A 396 -26.01 13.53 13.65
C GLY A 396 -26.44 14.45 14.79
N LEU A 397 -25.57 15.41 15.12
CA LEU A 397 -25.77 16.44 16.13
C LEU A 397 -25.53 17.82 15.51
N TYR A 398 -26.51 18.72 15.58
CA TYR A 398 -26.32 20.10 15.10
C TYR A 398 -25.25 20.82 15.93
N GLU A 399 -24.30 21.49 15.25
CA GLU A 399 -23.18 22.17 15.90
C GLU A 399 -23.67 23.35 16.75
N GLU A 400 -24.63 24.14 16.25
CA GLU A 400 -25.10 25.35 16.93
C GLU A 400 -26.01 25.02 18.12
N THR A 401 -27.06 24.23 17.88
CA THR A 401 -28.10 23.96 18.89
C THR A 401 -27.75 22.81 19.84
N LYS A 402 -26.76 21.99 19.48
CA LYS A 402 -26.43 20.72 20.15
C LYS A 402 -27.61 19.76 20.25
N GLN A 403 -28.66 19.97 19.45
CA GLN A 403 -29.79 19.06 19.38
C GLN A 403 -29.49 17.93 18.39
N PRO A 404 -29.98 16.70 18.64
CA PRO A 404 -29.87 15.63 17.67
C PRO A 404 -30.61 16.00 16.38
N ASN A 405 -29.96 15.78 15.24
CA ASN A 405 -30.63 15.67 13.95
C ASN A 405 -31.25 14.27 13.88
N LYS A 406 -32.56 14.18 14.13
CA LYS A 406 -33.29 12.91 14.31
C LYS A 406 -33.63 12.20 12.99
N ALA A 407 -33.09 12.64 11.86
CA ALA A 407 -33.29 11.93 10.60
C ALA A 407 -32.76 10.49 10.72
N LEU A 408 -33.61 9.53 10.35
CA LEU A 408 -33.28 8.11 10.31
C LEU A 408 -33.12 7.69 8.84
N THR A 409 -31.94 7.23 8.47
CA THR A 409 -31.61 6.92 7.07
C THR A 409 -30.91 5.58 6.91
N GLY A 410 -31.10 4.96 5.73
CA GLY A 410 -30.39 3.75 5.34
C GLY A 410 -28.91 4.01 5.11
N ASN A 411 -28.55 5.21 4.64
CA ASN A 411 -27.16 5.61 4.47
C ASN A 411 -26.41 5.63 5.83
N THR A 412 -26.91 6.36 6.83
CA THR A 412 -26.25 6.45 8.15
C THR A 412 -26.12 5.07 8.80
N ASN A 413 -27.22 4.31 8.85
CA ASN A 413 -27.27 3.02 9.55
C ASN A 413 -26.52 1.92 8.80
N GLY A 414 -26.52 1.96 7.46
CA GLY A 414 -25.79 1.02 6.62
C GLY A 414 -24.28 1.18 6.76
N LEU A 415 -23.79 2.43 6.69
CA LEU A 415 -22.37 2.72 6.87
C LEU A 415 -21.89 2.34 8.28
N ILE A 416 -22.66 2.63 9.33
CA ILE A 416 -22.29 2.22 10.70
C ILE A 416 -22.11 0.69 10.79
N LEU A 417 -23.04 -0.09 10.23
CA LEU A 417 -22.91 -1.55 10.18
C LEU A 417 -21.68 -2.01 9.42
N GLU A 418 -21.43 -1.41 8.27
CA GLU A 418 -20.28 -1.73 7.42
C GLU A 418 -18.95 -1.40 8.12
N ILE A 419 -18.86 -0.26 8.78
CA ILE A 419 -17.69 0.17 9.56
C ILE A 419 -17.44 -0.77 10.75
N LEU A 420 -18.48 -1.16 11.47
CA LEU A 420 -18.36 -2.12 12.57
C LEU A 420 -17.92 -3.49 12.06
N TYR A 421 -18.41 -3.93 10.89
CA TYR A 421 -17.94 -5.15 10.24
C TYR A 421 -16.45 -5.06 9.83
N TYR A 422 -16.03 -3.94 9.22
CA TYR A 422 -14.62 -3.66 8.93
C TYR A 422 -13.75 -3.74 10.18
N LYS A 423 -14.19 -3.14 11.30
CA LYS A 423 -13.51 -3.23 12.59
C LYS A 423 -13.44 -4.68 13.06
N ALA A 424 -14.55 -5.41 12.98
CA ALA A 424 -14.65 -6.78 13.45
C ALA A 424 -13.67 -7.73 12.72
N ARG A 425 -13.37 -7.42 11.45
CA ARG A 425 -12.37 -8.12 10.63
C ARG A 425 -10.91 -7.72 10.95
N GLY A 426 -10.70 -6.87 11.94
CA GLY A 426 -9.38 -6.39 12.34
C GLY A 426 -8.91 -5.19 11.52
N ASN A 427 -9.81 -4.25 11.23
CA ASN A 427 -9.58 -3.05 10.43
C ASN A 427 -9.03 -3.39 9.04
N ARG A 428 -9.73 -4.28 8.33
CA ARG A 428 -9.32 -4.80 7.02
C ARG A 428 -10.33 -4.44 5.95
N PRO A 429 -9.86 -3.99 4.78
CA PRO A 429 -10.75 -3.59 3.70
C PRO A 429 -11.64 -4.75 3.24
N LEU A 430 -12.87 -4.44 2.85
CA LEU A 430 -13.86 -5.43 2.42
C LEU A 430 -13.47 -6.09 1.09
N ILE A 431 -12.76 -5.36 0.24
CA ILE A 431 -12.29 -5.79 -1.08
C ILE A 431 -10.77 -6.03 -1.00
N PRO A 432 -10.28 -7.25 -1.28
CA PRO A 432 -8.85 -7.56 -1.18
C PRO A 432 -7.99 -6.73 -2.15
N THR A 433 -6.88 -6.19 -1.66
CA THR A 433 -5.86 -5.53 -2.48
C THR A 433 -5.20 -6.56 -3.40
N GLY A 434 -5.59 -6.56 -4.68
CA GLY A 434 -5.18 -7.56 -5.68
C GLY A 434 -6.29 -8.03 -6.63
N ALA A 435 -7.54 -7.63 -6.40
CA ALA A 435 -8.69 -8.01 -7.24
C ALA A 435 -8.72 -7.39 -8.66
N ASN A 436 -7.75 -6.52 -9.00
CA ASN A 436 -7.65 -5.90 -10.35
C ASN A 436 -7.13 -6.85 -11.45
N ASN A 437 -6.92 -8.14 -11.16
CA ASN A 437 -6.60 -9.16 -12.17
C ASN A 437 -7.81 -10.08 -12.45
N THR A 438 -8.96 -9.51 -12.82
CA THR A 438 -10.02 -10.33 -13.42
C THR A 438 -9.83 -10.37 -14.93
N THR A 439 -9.51 -11.58 -15.40
CA THR A 439 -9.46 -12.03 -16.79
C THR A 439 -10.60 -11.46 -17.63
N ALA A 440 -10.27 -10.76 -18.71
CA ALA A 440 -11.21 -10.36 -19.74
C ALA A 440 -12.00 -11.58 -20.23
N MET A 441 -13.34 -11.48 -20.24
CA MET A 441 -14.18 -12.44 -20.94
C MET A 441 -13.87 -12.42 -22.43
N PRO A 442 -13.77 -13.59 -23.10
CA PRO A 442 -13.57 -13.63 -24.53
C PRO A 442 -14.83 -13.15 -25.27
N PRO A 443 -14.72 -12.37 -26.35
CA PRO A 443 -15.87 -12.02 -27.17
C PRO A 443 -16.44 -13.28 -27.83
N SER A 444 -17.74 -13.50 -27.65
CA SER A 444 -18.50 -14.57 -28.28
C SER A 444 -18.42 -14.49 -29.80
N ALA A 445 -18.13 -15.65 -30.39
CA ALA A 445 -18.04 -15.87 -31.82
C ALA A 445 -19.33 -15.51 -32.56
N THR A 446 -19.18 -14.77 -33.66
CA THR A 446 -20.09 -14.86 -34.82
C THR A 446 -19.25 -15.06 -36.09
N THR A 447 -19.65 -16.09 -36.84
CA THR A 447 -19.04 -16.72 -38.01
C THR A 447 -19.05 -15.86 -39.29
N PRO A 448 -18.32 -16.27 -40.36
CA PRO A 448 -17.72 -15.39 -41.36
C PRO A 448 -18.54 -15.25 -42.64
N ALA A 449 -18.28 -14.17 -43.39
CA ALA A 449 -18.63 -14.06 -44.80
C ALA A 449 -17.38 -13.75 -45.65
N ASN A 450 -17.12 -14.66 -46.58
CA ASN A 450 -16.14 -14.59 -47.65
C ASN A 450 -16.24 -13.31 -48.48
N THR A 451 -15.10 -12.79 -48.95
CA THR A 451 -14.83 -12.60 -50.40
C THR A 451 -13.36 -12.21 -50.67
N SER A 452 -12.62 -13.20 -51.16
CA SER A 452 -11.73 -13.17 -52.36
C SER A 452 -10.72 -12.03 -52.62
N SER A 453 -9.45 -12.47 -52.67
CA SER A 453 -8.39 -12.21 -53.70
C SER A 453 -7.84 -10.77 -53.82
N VAL A 454 -6.51 -10.53 -53.84
CA VAL A 454 -5.54 -10.87 -54.92
C VAL A 454 -4.07 -10.64 -54.44
N SER A 455 -3.18 -11.50 -54.95
CA SER A 455 -1.69 -11.62 -55.03
C SER A 455 -0.67 -10.54 -54.59
N SER A 456 0.33 -11.02 -53.82
CA SER A 456 1.83 -10.96 -53.88
C SER A 456 2.60 -10.09 -54.93
N PRO A 457 3.96 -9.95 -54.87
CA PRO A 457 4.96 -9.89 -53.77
C PRO A 457 6.05 -8.76 -53.94
N THR A 458 7.06 -8.70 -53.04
CA THR A 458 8.54 -8.57 -53.34
C THR A 458 9.34 -7.38 -52.74
N ALA A 459 10.38 -7.75 -51.98
CA ALA A 459 11.76 -7.22 -51.78
C ALA A 459 12.10 -5.82 -51.20
N THR A 460 12.98 -5.88 -50.19
CA THR A 460 13.93 -4.87 -49.64
C THR A 460 14.93 -4.35 -50.71
N PRO A 461 15.57 -3.14 -50.57
CA PRO A 461 16.61 -2.85 -49.54
C PRO A 461 16.66 -1.40 -48.99
N SER A 462 17.37 -1.20 -47.86
CA SER A 462 17.84 0.09 -47.29
C SER A 462 19.12 0.60 -48.00
N PRO A 463 19.80 1.76 -47.70
CA PRO A 463 19.65 2.73 -46.58
C PRO A 463 19.81 4.26 -46.95
N ALA A 464 19.55 5.19 -45.99
CA ALA A 464 20.42 6.33 -45.61
C ALA A 464 19.73 7.44 -44.75
N THR A 465 20.22 7.58 -43.52
CA THR A 465 20.43 8.77 -42.65
C THR A 465 19.72 10.12 -42.89
N ASN A 466 18.99 10.62 -41.88
CA ASN A 466 19.37 11.81 -41.07
C ASN A 466 18.39 12.04 -39.90
N GLY A 467 18.94 12.41 -38.74
CA GLY A 467 18.31 12.25 -37.43
C GLY A 467 17.53 13.43 -36.85
N THR A 468 16.82 13.17 -35.75
CA THR A 468 16.51 14.07 -34.61
C THR A 468 15.85 13.24 -33.48
N PRO A 469 15.73 13.74 -32.23
CA PRO A 469 16.07 13.02 -31.01
C PRO A 469 14.95 12.12 -30.47
N SER A 470 15.38 11.08 -29.77
CA SER A 470 14.59 10.04 -29.12
C SER A 470 13.45 10.57 -28.24
N ALA A 471 12.21 10.21 -28.60
CA ALA A 471 11.08 10.22 -27.69
C ALA A 471 11.25 9.09 -26.64
N PRO A 472 10.89 9.30 -25.36
CA PRO A 472 10.96 8.26 -24.36
C PRO A 472 9.90 7.19 -24.67
N ILE A 473 10.36 5.97 -24.94
CA ILE A 473 9.50 4.79 -25.05
C ILE A 473 9.00 4.48 -23.63
N ALA A 474 7.80 4.96 -23.33
CA ALA A 474 7.05 4.53 -22.15
C ALA A 474 6.48 3.13 -22.42
N ASP A 475 7.28 2.10 -22.18
CA ASP A 475 6.81 0.71 -22.19
C ASP A 475 6.14 0.38 -20.85
N ASN A 476 4.89 0.84 -20.68
CA ASN A 476 4.08 0.64 -19.48
C ASN A 476 3.24 -0.66 -19.51
N THR A 477 3.68 -1.69 -20.25
CA THR A 477 3.04 -3.02 -20.29
C THR A 477 3.87 -4.13 -19.64
N ALA A 478 4.76 -3.80 -18.70
CA ALA A 478 5.56 -4.80 -18.02
C ALA A 478 4.71 -5.66 -17.05
N THR A 479 4.52 -6.93 -17.39
CA THR A 479 3.88 -7.96 -16.56
C THR A 479 4.53 -8.04 -15.17
N VAL A 480 3.69 -8.05 -14.13
CA VAL A 480 4.11 -8.31 -12.74
C VAL A 480 4.73 -9.70 -12.65
N ALA A 481 5.96 -9.79 -12.17
CA ALA A 481 6.61 -11.06 -11.92
C ALA A 481 6.06 -11.66 -10.61
N ILE A 482 5.47 -12.84 -10.71
CA ILE A 482 5.07 -13.65 -9.56
C ILE A 482 6.12 -14.75 -9.40
N ALA A 483 7.11 -14.51 -8.56
CA ALA A 483 8.10 -15.53 -8.23
C ALA A 483 7.50 -16.58 -7.29
N THR A 484 7.88 -17.84 -7.48
CA THR A 484 7.43 -18.92 -6.60
C THR A 484 8.15 -18.81 -5.25
N PRO A 485 7.44 -18.76 -4.11
CA PRO A 485 8.06 -18.79 -2.78
C PRO A 485 8.81 -20.10 -2.58
N ILE A 486 9.85 -20.13 -1.73
CA ILE A 486 10.46 -21.41 -1.34
C ILE A 486 9.42 -22.35 -0.70
N PRO A 487 9.61 -23.68 -0.72
CA PRO A 487 8.70 -24.62 -0.07
C PRO A 487 8.48 -24.33 1.43
N PRO A 488 7.36 -24.77 2.03
CA PRO A 488 7.14 -24.62 3.47
C PRO A 488 8.25 -25.28 4.28
N VAL A 489 8.73 -24.60 5.30
CA VAL A 489 9.81 -25.08 6.19
C VAL A 489 9.28 -25.69 7.51
N GLY A 490 8.01 -26.10 7.51
CA GLY A 490 7.28 -26.53 8.71
C GLY A 490 6.66 -25.35 9.48
N ASP A 491 6.27 -25.60 10.73
CA ASP A 491 5.67 -24.57 11.58
C ASP A 491 6.69 -23.49 11.96
N PRO A 492 6.32 -22.19 11.93
CA PRO A 492 7.22 -21.10 12.27
C PRO A 492 7.79 -21.22 13.70
N GLN A 493 9.11 -21.38 13.81
CA GLN A 493 9.79 -21.53 15.08
C GLN A 493 10.13 -20.16 15.71
N PRO A 494 10.30 -20.10 17.05
CA PRO A 494 10.89 -18.93 17.71
C PRO A 494 12.31 -18.65 17.22
N SER A 495 12.71 -17.37 17.27
CA SER A 495 14.09 -16.96 17.00
C SER A 495 15.05 -17.62 17.99
N GLN A 496 16.17 -18.14 17.51
CA GLN A 496 17.30 -18.63 18.31
C GLN A 496 18.20 -17.50 18.83
N CYS A 497 18.13 -16.33 18.21
CA CYS A 497 18.83 -15.13 18.68
C CYS A 497 18.15 -14.50 19.88
N SER A 498 18.90 -13.70 20.63
CA SER A 498 18.41 -13.01 21.84
C SER A 498 17.14 -12.22 21.56
N LEU A 499 16.13 -12.45 22.40
CA LEU A 499 14.86 -11.72 22.40
C LEU A 499 14.83 -10.71 23.55
N PRO A 500 14.03 -9.64 23.44
CA PRO A 500 13.79 -8.72 24.54
C PRO A 500 13.31 -9.48 25.79
N LYS A 501 13.99 -9.28 26.93
CA LYS A 501 13.63 -9.94 28.20
C LYS A 501 12.27 -9.51 28.73
N THR A 502 11.88 -8.28 28.41
CA THR A 502 10.57 -7.71 28.71
C THR A 502 9.98 -7.15 27.41
N PRO A 503 8.65 -7.11 27.29
CA PRO A 503 7.99 -6.41 26.18
C PRO A 503 8.50 -4.98 26.05
N LEU A 504 8.52 -4.47 24.82
CA LEU A 504 8.82 -3.06 24.57
C LEU A 504 7.82 -2.17 25.36
N THR A 505 8.31 -1.05 25.89
CA THR A 505 7.43 -0.01 26.42
C THR A 505 6.52 0.52 25.31
N VAL A 506 5.33 1.01 25.66
CA VAL A 506 4.35 1.54 24.68
C VAL A 506 5.00 2.53 23.70
N PRO A 507 5.82 3.52 24.12
CA PRO A 507 6.49 4.42 23.18
C PRO A 507 7.47 3.70 22.25
N LYS A 508 8.31 2.80 22.78
CA LYS A 508 9.28 2.05 21.96
C LYS A 508 8.59 1.12 20.96
N ARG A 509 7.46 0.51 21.36
CA ARG A 509 6.62 -0.28 20.46
C ARG A 509 6.05 0.58 19.34
N ARG A 510 5.53 1.76 19.65
CA ARG A 510 5.04 2.72 18.65
C ARG A 510 6.11 3.12 17.63
N TYR A 511 7.33 3.38 18.08
CA TYR A 511 8.46 3.70 17.18
C TYR A 511 8.83 2.50 16.30
N ALA A 512 8.87 1.29 16.88
CA ALA A 512 9.15 0.09 16.13
C ALA A 512 8.06 -0.21 15.08
N GLU A 513 6.78 -0.06 15.45
CA GLU A 513 5.65 -0.21 14.55
C GLU A 513 5.70 0.83 13.43
N ALA A 514 5.97 2.10 13.74
CA ALA A 514 6.15 3.14 12.75
C ALA A 514 7.24 2.78 11.73
N ALA A 515 8.42 2.36 12.17
CA ALA A 515 9.49 1.94 11.26
C ALA A 515 9.09 0.73 10.40
N TRP A 516 8.39 -0.25 10.98
CA TRP A 516 7.90 -1.42 10.25
C TRP A 516 6.86 -1.06 9.16
N ARG A 517 6.10 0.03 9.31
CA ARG A 517 5.08 0.45 8.32
C ARG A 517 5.65 0.72 6.94
N TYR A 518 6.91 1.15 6.84
CA TYR A 518 7.59 1.29 5.56
C TYR A 518 7.55 -0.02 4.76
N PHE A 519 7.92 -1.13 5.39
CA PHE A 519 7.98 -2.43 4.73
C PHE A 519 6.59 -2.98 4.40
N GLU A 520 5.57 -2.65 5.20
CA GLU A 520 4.17 -2.95 4.83
C GLU A 520 3.74 -2.19 3.57
N ALA A 521 4.05 -0.89 3.50
CA ALA A 521 3.62 -0.01 2.42
C ALA A 521 4.41 -0.22 1.12
N GLN A 522 5.66 -0.68 1.20
CA GLN A 522 6.56 -0.75 0.05
C GLN A 522 6.81 -2.17 -0.48
N THR A 523 6.10 -3.19 0.03
CA THR A 523 6.20 -4.53 -0.55
C THR A 523 5.44 -4.61 -1.88
N GLU A 524 6.09 -5.14 -2.91
CA GLU A 524 5.47 -5.46 -4.19
C GLU A 524 4.97 -6.92 -4.25
N PRO A 525 4.09 -7.28 -5.19
CA PRO A 525 3.58 -8.66 -5.34
C PRO A 525 4.66 -9.72 -5.56
N SER A 526 5.83 -9.33 -6.07
CA SER A 526 6.99 -10.20 -6.21
C SER A 526 7.57 -10.67 -4.88
N GLY A 527 7.19 -10.06 -3.75
CA GLY A 527 7.80 -10.28 -2.45
C GLY A 527 9.03 -9.41 -2.15
N LEU A 528 9.51 -8.61 -3.12
CA LEU A 528 10.55 -7.61 -2.88
C LEU A 528 9.95 -6.32 -2.31
N VAL A 529 10.78 -5.54 -1.63
CA VAL A 529 10.43 -4.23 -1.08
C VAL A 529 11.23 -3.15 -1.80
N ASN A 530 10.60 -2.01 -2.10
CA ASN A 530 11.30 -0.86 -2.69
C ASN A 530 12.33 -0.27 -1.72
N ASP A 531 13.53 0.05 -2.20
CA ASP A 531 14.56 0.73 -1.39
C ASP A 531 14.15 2.16 -1.04
N ARG A 532 13.38 2.78 -1.94
CA ARG A 532 12.86 4.15 -1.84
C ARG A 532 11.37 4.17 -2.13
N SER A 533 10.60 4.99 -1.43
CA SER A 533 9.14 5.05 -1.65
C SER A 533 8.73 5.66 -3.00
N ASP A 534 9.63 6.35 -3.66
CA ASP A 534 9.42 7.05 -4.94
C ASP A 534 9.87 6.23 -6.16
N VAL A 535 10.57 5.11 -5.95
CA VAL A 535 11.17 4.33 -7.04
C VAL A 535 10.87 2.85 -6.86
N LYS A 536 10.38 2.17 -7.91
CA LYS A 536 10.07 0.73 -7.90
C LYS A 536 11.29 -0.15 -8.14
N ALA A 537 12.33 0.05 -7.35
CA ALA A 537 13.58 -0.69 -7.46
C ALA A 537 14.18 -1.04 -6.10
N ALA A 538 14.99 -2.09 -6.10
CA ALA A 538 15.76 -2.53 -4.96
C ALA A 538 17.17 -2.96 -5.37
N THR A 539 18.12 -2.72 -4.47
CA THR A 539 19.50 -3.20 -4.52
C THR A 539 19.66 -4.36 -3.53
N LEU A 540 20.75 -5.14 -3.62
CA LEU A 540 21.01 -6.16 -2.59
C LEU A 540 21.28 -5.54 -1.21
N TRP A 541 21.73 -4.27 -1.17
CA TRP A 541 21.83 -3.54 0.09
C TRP A 541 20.45 -3.39 0.74
N GLY A 542 19.47 -2.88 -0.01
CA GLY A 542 18.11 -2.69 0.49
C GLY A 542 17.33 -3.98 0.71
N LEU A 543 17.60 -5.05 -0.06
CA LEU A 543 17.11 -6.38 0.29
C LEU A 543 17.71 -6.88 1.61
N GLY A 544 18.98 -6.56 1.89
CA GLY A 544 19.60 -6.84 3.19
C GLY A 544 18.95 -6.04 4.33
N ASP A 545 18.62 -4.77 4.09
CA ASP A 545 17.85 -3.95 5.01
C ASP A 545 16.48 -4.56 5.30
N TYR A 546 15.81 -5.14 4.28
CA TYR A 546 14.53 -5.82 4.47
C TYR A 546 14.66 -7.10 5.31
N VAL A 547 15.69 -7.91 5.10
CA VAL A 547 15.96 -9.12 5.91
C VAL A 547 16.19 -8.75 7.38
N VAL A 548 16.99 -7.71 7.65
CA VAL A 548 17.24 -7.22 9.01
C VAL A 548 15.96 -6.67 9.63
N ALA A 549 15.14 -5.93 8.87
CA ALA A 549 13.86 -5.42 9.34
C ALA A 549 12.87 -6.55 9.66
N LEU A 550 12.81 -7.61 8.85
CA LEU A 550 12.00 -8.80 9.12
C LEU A 550 12.43 -9.49 10.42
N HIS A 551 13.74 -9.67 10.62
CA HIS A 551 14.26 -10.22 11.87
C HIS A 551 13.90 -9.35 13.06
N ALA A 552 14.13 -8.04 12.97
CA ALA A 552 13.81 -7.10 14.03
C ALA A 552 12.30 -7.07 14.35
N ALA A 553 11.44 -6.99 13.34
CA ALA A 553 9.99 -6.99 13.52
C ALA A 553 9.50 -8.29 14.16
N ARG A 554 10.07 -9.44 13.79
CA ARG A 554 9.75 -10.73 14.41
C ARG A 554 10.23 -10.81 15.86
N SER A 555 11.44 -10.34 16.15
CA SER A 555 12.05 -10.38 17.49
C SER A 555 11.46 -9.36 18.45
N LEU A 556 10.96 -8.23 17.95
CA LEU A 556 10.26 -7.19 18.71
C LEU A 556 8.75 -7.43 18.80
N ASP A 557 8.26 -8.57 18.30
CA ASP A 557 6.84 -8.95 18.34
C ASP A 557 5.89 -7.96 17.63
N LEU A 558 6.34 -7.40 16.50
CA LEU A 558 5.55 -6.50 15.65
C LEU A 558 4.74 -7.26 14.60
N ILE A 559 5.19 -8.45 14.21
CA ILE A 559 4.54 -9.32 13.22
C ILE A 559 4.42 -10.74 13.73
N SER A 560 3.35 -11.42 13.32
CA SER A 560 3.12 -12.82 13.69
C SER A 560 4.16 -13.75 13.05
N PRO A 561 4.41 -14.93 13.65
CA PRO A 561 5.29 -15.94 13.06
C PRO A 561 4.89 -16.34 11.63
N GLN A 562 3.59 -16.42 11.35
CA GLN A 562 3.07 -16.76 10.02
C GLN A 562 3.35 -15.65 9.00
N LYS A 563 3.21 -14.39 9.40
CA LYS A 563 3.52 -13.26 8.52
C LYS A 563 5.01 -13.21 8.23
N PHE A 564 5.86 -13.44 9.23
CA PHE A 564 7.29 -13.55 9.05
C PHE A 564 7.65 -14.68 8.07
N ASP A 565 7.12 -15.89 8.26
CA ASP A 565 7.34 -17.03 7.34
C ASP A 565 6.94 -16.71 5.90
N GLN A 566 5.73 -16.18 5.70
CA GLN A 566 5.25 -15.79 4.38
C GLN A 566 6.20 -14.81 3.69
N ARG A 567 6.62 -13.75 4.39
CA ARG A 567 7.50 -12.71 3.83
C ARG A 567 8.89 -13.28 3.51
N VAL A 568 9.48 -14.05 4.43
CA VAL A 568 10.80 -14.67 4.24
C VAL A 568 10.78 -15.64 3.07
N ARG A 569 9.76 -16.51 2.97
CA ARG A 569 9.69 -17.49 1.90
C ARG A 569 9.51 -16.87 0.52
N ASN A 570 8.69 -15.82 0.43
CA ASN A 570 8.54 -15.05 -0.79
C ASN A 570 9.87 -14.40 -1.17
N LEU A 571 10.51 -13.68 -0.24
CA LEU A 571 11.80 -13.02 -0.49
C LEU A 571 12.88 -14.00 -0.98
N LEU A 572 13.10 -15.11 -0.26
CA LEU A 572 14.12 -16.09 -0.63
C LEU A 572 13.80 -16.76 -1.98
N GLY A 573 12.53 -17.07 -2.23
CA GLY A 573 12.09 -17.65 -3.51
C GLY A 573 12.36 -16.70 -4.66
N THR A 574 12.04 -15.42 -4.49
CA THR A 574 12.26 -14.38 -5.49
C THR A 574 13.73 -14.11 -5.74
N VAL A 575 14.54 -13.99 -4.68
CA VAL A 575 15.98 -13.76 -4.81
C VAL A 575 16.68 -14.89 -5.55
N ALA A 576 16.28 -16.15 -5.31
CA ALA A 576 16.81 -17.31 -6.02
C ALA A 576 16.51 -17.30 -7.53
N GLN A 577 15.53 -16.50 -7.97
CA GLN A 577 15.10 -16.40 -9.37
C GLN A 577 15.58 -15.11 -10.05
N LEU A 578 16.34 -14.26 -9.36
CA LEU A 578 16.83 -13.02 -9.96
C LEU A 578 17.82 -13.31 -11.10
N PRO A 579 17.69 -12.63 -12.25
CA PRO A 579 18.71 -12.76 -13.29
C PRO A 579 20.05 -12.27 -12.75
N LEU A 580 21.14 -12.95 -13.12
CA LEU A 580 22.49 -12.58 -12.71
C LEU A 580 23.19 -11.77 -13.80
N PHE A 581 23.95 -10.75 -13.40
CA PHE A 581 24.82 -10.00 -14.30
C PHE A 581 25.88 -10.93 -14.89
N THR A 582 25.87 -11.07 -16.21
CA THR A 582 26.75 -11.99 -16.96
C THR A 582 26.67 -13.46 -16.49
N GLY A 583 25.59 -13.85 -15.82
CA GLY A 583 25.46 -15.20 -15.23
C GLY A 583 26.35 -15.47 -14.01
N GLU A 584 27.04 -14.45 -13.48
CA GLU A 584 28.02 -14.63 -12.40
C GLU A 584 27.47 -14.16 -11.04
N LEU A 585 27.03 -12.91 -10.94
CA LEU A 585 26.67 -12.26 -9.68
C LEU A 585 25.38 -11.44 -9.83
N PRO A 586 24.66 -11.16 -8.75
CA PRO A 586 23.49 -10.29 -8.82
C PRO A 586 23.80 -8.90 -9.40
N HIS A 587 22.86 -8.34 -10.16
CA HIS A 587 22.92 -6.96 -10.64
C HIS A 587 22.87 -5.98 -9.46
N ARG A 588 23.41 -4.77 -9.67
CA ARG A 588 23.31 -3.66 -8.70
C ARG A 588 21.88 -3.25 -8.36
N GLY A 589 20.93 -3.41 -9.28
CA GLY A 589 19.56 -2.98 -9.09
C GLY A 589 18.57 -3.84 -9.87
N TYR A 590 17.41 -4.07 -9.27
CA TYR A 590 16.29 -4.79 -9.86
C TYR A 590 15.03 -3.97 -9.70
N ASN A 591 14.19 -3.96 -10.74
CA ASN A 591 12.84 -3.48 -10.60
C ASN A 591 12.07 -4.47 -9.70
N THR A 592 11.49 -3.97 -8.63
CA THR A 592 10.86 -4.80 -7.59
C THR A 592 9.59 -5.47 -8.07
N ARG A 593 8.95 -4.99 -9.14
CA ARG A 593 7.72 -5.58 -9.68
C ARG A 593 7.98 -6.58 -10.79
N THR A 594 8.99 -6.35 -11.62
CA THR A 594 9.25 -7.13 -12.84
C THR A 594 10.48 -8.04 -12.72
N LEU A 595 11.29 -7.86 -11.67
CA LEU A 595 12.57 -8.55 -11.44
C LEU A 595 13.63 -8.33 -12.52
N LYS A 596 13.37 -7.40 -13.46
CA LYS A 596 14.33 -7.04 -14.51
C LYS A 596 15.44 -6.14 -13.94
N PRO A 597 16.67 -6.24 -14.48
CA PRO A 597 17.77 -5.38 -14.07
C PRO A 597 17.53 -3.93 -14.45
N VAL A 598 17.81 -3.02 -13.51
CA VAL A 598 17.65 -1.58 -13.68
C VAL A 598 18.86 -0.82 -13.11
N ASP A 599 18.99 0.45 -13.50
CA ASP A 599 19.89 1.37 -12.81
C ASP A 599 19.28 1.90 -11.49
N TYR A 600 20.03 2.74 -10.77
CA TYR A 600 19.57 3.33 -9.50
C TYR A 600 18.37 4.29 -9.65
N GLY A 601 18.08 4.74 -10.87
CA GLY A 601 16.89 5.53 -11.22
C GLY A 601 15.70 4.68 -11.67
N ASN A 602 15.80 3.35 -11.61
CA ASN A 602 14.81 2.39 -12.12
C ASN A 602 14.61 2.45 -13.65
N ASN A 603 15.62 2.90 -14.39
CA ASN A 603 15.61 2.78 -15.84
C ASN A 603 15.96 1.34 -16.22
N PRO A 604 15.21 0.69 -17.14
CA PRO A 604 15.53 -0.63 -17.65
C PRO A 604 16.93 -0.68 -18.26
N THR A 605 17.67 -1.75 -17.97
CA THR A 605 19.01 -1.97 -18.51
C THR A 605 19.06 -3.32 -19.22
N THR A 606 19.46 -3.35 -20.49
CA THR A 606 19.50 -4.60 -21.26
C THR A 606 20.57 -5.56 -20.72
N ASP A 607 21.76 -5.03 -20.42
CA ASP A 607 22.91 -5.82 -19.95
C ASP A 607 23.18 -5.66 -18.45
N GLY A 608 22.46 -4.77 -17.75
CA GLY A 608 22.78 -4.39 -16.38
C GLY A 608 23.92 -3.40 -16.22
N ILE A 609 24.05 -2.83 -15.01
CA ILE A 609 25.09 -1.85 -14.66
C ILE A 609 26.27 -2.44 -13.85
N GLY A 610 26.40 -3.77 -13.81
CA GLY A 610 27.43 -4.51 -13.05
C GLY A 610 26.94 -5.04 -11.71
N TRP A 611 27.88 -5.39 -10.82
CA TRP A 611 27.66 -5.86 -9.44
C TRP A 611 28.37 -4.97 -8.41
N SER A 612 27.91 -5.03 -7.16
CA SER A 612 28.48 -4.28 -6.03
C SER A 612 28.90 -5.23 -4.92
N ALA A 613 30.19 -5.30 -4.61
CA ALA A 613 30.71 -6.06 -3.47
C ALA A 613 30.16 -5.56 -2.13
N ILE A 614 29.84 -4.27 -2.04
CA ILE A 614 29.22 -3.70 -0.84
C ILE A 614 27.80 -4.21 -0.65
N ASP A 615 27.00 -4.21 -1.71
CA ASP A 615 25.59 -4.63 -1.66
C ASP A 615 25.50 -6.15 -1.39
N ILE A 616 26.40 -6.92 -2.01
CA ILE A 616 26.51 -8.36 -1.78
C ILE A 616 27.00 -8.65 -0.35
N GLY A 617 28.01 -7.93 0.14
CA GLY A 617 28.48 -8.08 1.53
C GLY A 617 27.39 -7.79 2.54
N ARG A 618 26.59 -6.73 2.34
CA ARG A 618 25.40 -6.41 3.15
C ARG A 618 24.37 -7.53 3.13
N PHE A 619 24.05 -8.06 1.96
CA PHE A 619 23.08 -9.12 1.85
C PHE A 619 23.58 -10.42 2.49
N LEU A 620 24.85 -10.79 2.30
CA LEU A 620 25.49 -11.92 2.97
C LEU A 620 25.45 -11.80 4.51
N THR A 621 25.68 -10.61 5.07
CA THR A 621 25.51 -10.36 6.50
C THR A 621 24.07 -10.61 6.94
N SER A 622 23.11 -10.06 6.21
CA SER A 622 21.69 -10.19 6.56
C SER A 622 21.19 -11.64 6.46
N LEU A 623 21.67 -12.40 5.46
CA LEU A 623 21.40 -13.82 5.31
C LEU A 623 22.00 -14.63 6.45
N SER A 624 23.21 -14.28 6.91
CA SER A 624 23.82 -14.87 8.10
C SER A 624 23.00 -14.64 9.36
N ILE A 625 22.46 -13.42 9.56
CA ILE A 625 21.50 -13.13 10.64
C ILE A 625 20.27 -14.05 10.50
N LEU A 626 19.66 -14.11 9.31
CA LEU A 626 18.47 -14.91 9.06
C LEU A 626 18.68 -16.40 9.36
N LYS A 627 19.73 -17.03 8.80
CA LYS A 627 19.97 -18.47 8.99
C LYS A 627 20.42 -18.83 10.40
N THR A 628 21.05 -17.90 11.12
CA THR A 628 21.48 -18.14 12.50
C THR A 628 20.32 -17.98 13.47
N CYS A 629 19.51 -16.94 13.30
CA CYS A 629 18.35 -16.68 14.15
C CYS A 629 17.16 -17.57 13.83
N HIS A 630 17.02 -18.01 12.57
CA HIS A 630 15.89 -18.80 12.08
C HIS A 630 16.39 -19.99 11.25
N PRO A 631 16.98 -21.02 11.90
CA PRO A 631 17.67 -22.11 11.23
C PRO A 631 16.79 -22.97 10.30
N GLN A 632 15.47 -22.90 10.44
CA GLN A 632 14.54 -23.55 9.51
C GLN A 632 14.68 -23.06 8.06
N TYR A 633 15.19 -21.84 7.83
CA TYR A 633 15.45 -21.32 6.48
C TYR A 633 16.90 -21.54 6.01
N ALA A 634 17.78 -22.11 6.84
CA ALA A 634 19.22 -22.15 6.58
C ALA A 634 19.57 -22.84 5.25
N ALA A 635 18.86 -23.92 4.89
CA ALA A 635 19.09 -24.61 3.63
C ALA A 635 18.77 -23.74 2.40
N ALA A 636 17.65 -23.02 2.42
CA ALA A 636 17.26 -22.10 1.34
C ALA A 636 18.17 -20.87 1.28
N VAL A 637 18.56 -20.35 2.45
CA VAL A 637 19.50 -19.23 2.57
C VAL A 637 20.85 -19.59 1.98
N ASP A 638 21.38 -20.79 2.25
CA ASP A 638 22.67 -21.23 1.74
C ASP A 638 22.65 -21.54 0.23
N ALA A 639 21.52 -22.01 -0.30
CA ALA A 639 21.40 -22.32 -1.73
C ALA A 639 21.60 -21.09 -2.62
N ILE A 640 21.09 -19.92 -2.21
CA ILE A 640 21.18 -18.67 -2.98
C ILE A 640 22.64 -18.28 -3.32
N PRO A 641 23.54 -18.08 -2.35
CA PRO A 641 24.94 -17.73 -2.64
C PRO A 641 25.74 -18.86 -3.29
N LEU A 642 25.32 -20.13 -3.16
CA LEU A 642 25.98 -21.25 -3.86
C LEU A 642 25.83 -21.17 -5.39
N ASP A 643 24.82 -20.46 -5.89
CA ASP A 643 24.61 -20.25 -7.32
C ASP A 643 25.46 -19.12 -7.91
N TRP A 644 26.21 -18.38 -7.09
CA TRP A 644 27.00 -17.23 -7.52
C TRP A 644 28.47 -17.57 -7.79
N SER A 645 29.12 -16.73 -8.61
CA SER A 645 30.57 -16.79 -8.90
C SER A 645 31.31 -15.63 -8.23
N TYR A 646 32.18 -15.95 -7.29
CA TYR A 646 32.96 -15.01 -6.48
C TYR A 646 34.38 -14.77 -7.01
N LEU A 647 34.79 -15.44 -8.09
CA LEU A 647 36.14 -15.35 -8.66
C LEU A 647 36.61 -13.90 -8.87
N ARG A 648 35.68 -13.01 -9.21
CA ARG A 648 35.98 -11.62 -9.56
C ARG A 648 35.72 -10.63 -8.44
N ILE A 649 35.04 -11.01 -7.36
CA ILE A 649 34.58 -10.11 -6.29
C ILE A 649 35.55 -10.07 -5.11
N VAL A 650 36.22 -11.19 -4.81
CA VAL A 650 37.29 -11.28 -3.81
C VAL A 650 38.58 -11.64 -4.54
N ARG A 651 39.58 -10.76 -4.52
CA ARG A 651 40.89 -10.99 -5.18
C ARG A 651 42.01 -10.57 -4.25
N ASP A 652 42.94 -11.48 -4.00
CA ASP A 652 44.10 -11.26 -3.13
C ASP A 652 43.73 -10.62 -1.78
N GLY A 653 42.62 -11.06 -1.18
CA GLY A 653 42.13 -10.53 0.09
C GLY A 653 41.39 -9.19 0.00
N ALA A 654 41.19 -8.61 -1.18
CA ALA A 654 40.50 -7.33 -1.38
C ALA A 654 39.17 -7.50 -2.14
N LEU A 655 38.19 -6.64 -1.83
CA LEU A 655 36.88 -6.61 -2.47
C LEU A 655 36.88 -5.75 -3.74
N TYR A 656 36.17 -6.22 -4.77
CA TYR A 656 36.08 -5.59 -6.08
C TYR A 656 34.65 -5.53 -6.58
N SER A 657 34.29 -4.40 -7.17
CA SER A 657 33.00 -4.19 -7.83
C SER A 657 33.15 -3.98 -9.32
N ALA A 658 32.08 -4.28 -10.06
CA ALA A 658 32.01 -3.96 -11.48
C ALA A 658 31.03 -2.81 -11.74
N LYS A 659 31.40 -1.93 -12.67
CA LYS A 659 30.48 -1.01 -13.33
C LYS A 659 30.55 -1.22 -14.84
N THR A 660 29.41 -1.28 -15.50
CA THR A 660 29.36 -1.36 -16.96
C THR A 660 29.89 -0.05 -17.56
N THR A 661 30.87 -0.13 -18.44
CA THR A 661 31.42 1.01 -19.18
C THR A 661 31.29 0.78 -20.67
N GLN A 662 30.90 1.82 -21.42
CA GLN A 662 30.87 1.78 -22.88
C GLN A 662 32.29 1.88 -23.42
N ARG A 663 32.72 0.91 -24.23
CA ARG A 663 33.98 0.99 -24.98
C ARG A 663 33.82 1.94 -26.16
N SER A 664 34.95 2.42 -26.68
CA SER A 664 35.00 3.29 -27.87
C SER A 664 34.36 2.69 -29.12
N ASN A 665 34.22 1.36 -29.18
CA ASN A 665 33.55 0.63 -30.26
C ASN A 665 32.04 0.37 -30.00
N GLY A 666 31.44 0.97 -28.97
CA GLY A 666 30.03 0.81 -28.61
C GLY A 666 29.68 -0.48 -27.87
N GLN A 667 30.66 -1.33 -27.55
CA GLN A 667 30.42 -2.53 -26.73
C GLN A 667 30.49 -2.21 -25.24
N ALA A 668 29.47 -2.62 -24.49
CA ALA A 668 29.46 -2.56 -23.03
C ALA A 668 30.39 -3.65 -22.44
N ALA A 669 31.27 -3.27 -21.51
CA ALA A 669 32.10 -4.22 -20.78
C ALA A 669 32.18 -3.86 -19.29
N PRO A 670 32.22 -4.86 -18.38
CA PRO A 670 32.38 -4.60 -16.96
C PRO A 670 33.80 -4.10 -16.68
N ARG A 671 33.91 -2.90 -16.11
CA ARG A 671 35.15 -2.39 -15.52
C ARG A 671 35.16 -2.76 -14.05
N ILE A 672 36.13 -3.58 -13.66
CA ILE A 672 36.27 -4.08 -12.30
C ILE A 672 37.29 -3.21 -11.55
N THR A 673 36.88 -2.65 -10.42
CA THR A 673 37.69 -1.75 -9.60
C THR A 673 37.65 -2.16 -8.14
N PRO A 674 38.75 -1.99 -7.39
CA PRO A 674 38.75 -2.26 -5.96
C PRO A 674 37.73 -1.35 -5.26
N GLU A 675 37.10 -1.87 -4.22
CA GLU A 675 36.27 -1.04 -3.34
C GLU A 675 37.16 -0.14 -2.47
N THR A 676 36.73 1.11 -2.32
CA THR A 676 37.47 2.14 -1.58
C THR A 676 36.57 3.02 -0.72
N ARG A 677 35.27 2.72 -0.69
CA ARG A 677 34.27 3.47 0.07
C ARG A 677 34.45 3.14 1.56
N LEU A 678 35.02 4.09 2.29
CA LEU A 678 35.31 3.99 3.72
C LEU A 678 34.07 3.58 4.53
N GLY A 679 34.24 2.63 5.45
CA GLY A 679 33.19 2.06 6.29
C GLY A 679 32.40 0.97 5.57
N TYR A 680 32.01 1.20 4.31
CA TYR A 680 31.28 0.23 3.52
C TYR A 680 32.15 -0.95 3.09
N GLU A 681 33.41 -0.71 2.71
CA GLU A 681 34.38 -1.77 2.40
C GLU A 681 34.62 -2.67 3.62
N GLU A 682 34.87 -2.06 4.78
CA GLU A 682 35.11 -2.78 6.04
C GLU A 682 33.89 -3.59 6.49
N TYR A 683 32.70 -3.00 6.36
CA TYR A 683 31.43 -3.68 6.66
C TYR A 683 31.19 -4.86 5.70
N ALA A 684 31.42 -4.68 4.41
CA ALA A 684 31.27 -5.75 3.42
C ALA A 684 32.28 -6.88 3.67
N ALA A 685 33.52 -6.55 4.02
CA ALA A 685 34.55 -7.53 4.35
C ALA A 685 34.10 -8.45 5.49
N ARG A 686 33.49 -7.91 6.55
CA ARG A 686 32.88 -8.72 7.62
C ARG A 686 31.80 -9.65 7.10
N GLY A 687 30.92 -9.15 6.23
CA GLY A 687 29.90 -9.95 5.57
C GLY A 687 30.48 -11.14 4.79
N PHE A 688 31.54 -10.93 4.01
CA PHE A 688 32.25 -12.00 3.31
C PHE A 688 32.94 -12.98 4.27
N GLN A 689 33.55 -12.50 5.34
CA GLN A 689 34.25 -13.37 6.30
C GLN A 689 33.32 -14.32 7.06
N LEU A 690 32.06 -13.92 7.29
CA LEU A 690 31.03 -14.83 7.83
C LEU A 690 30.80 -16.08 6.98
N TRP A 691 31.07 -15.96 5.68
CA TRP A 691 30.94 -17.04 4.71
C TRP A 691 32.29 -17.69 4.37
N GLY A 692 33.37 -17.34 5.09
CA GLY A 692 34.67 -18.01 4.99
C GLY A 692 35.64 -17.41 3.95
N PHE A 693 35.25 -16.32 3.28
CA PHE A 693 36.14 -15.65 2.34
C PHE A 693 37.30 -14.96 3.05
N ASP A 694 38.47 -14.95 2.40
CA ASP A 694 39.59 -14.11 2.81
C ASP A 694 39.38 -12.69 2.26
N ALA A 695 39.00 -11.77 3.15
CA ALA A 695 38.85 -10.34 2.87
C ALA A 695 39.82 -9.48 3.71
N GLY A 696 40.98 -10.04 4.10
CA GLY A 696 41.92 -9.43 5.04
C GLY A 696 42.55 -8.09 4.59
N ARG A 697 42.48 -7.73 3.30
CA ARG A 697 42.93 -6.42 2.81
C ARG A 697 41.82 -5.37 2.77
N SER A 698 40.56 -5.79 2.93
CA SER A 698 39.38 -4.93 2.97
C SER A 698 38.81 -4.77 4.38
N GLU A 699 39.19 -5.62 5.34
CA GLU A 699 38.83 -5.46 6.76
C GLU A 699 39.50 -4.24 7.41
N VAL A 700 38.98 -3.78 8.54
CA VAL A 700 39.57 -2.65 9.28
C VAL A 700 41.05 -2.87 9.63
N SER A 701 41.89 -1.84 9.42
CA SER A 701 43.34 -1.89 9.67
C SER A 701 43.85 -0.72 10.50
N ASP A 702 45.17 -0.62 10.69
CA ASP A 702 45.78 0.50 11.43
C ASP A 702 46.25 1.65 10.53
N GLN A 703 46.01 1.57 9.20
CA GLN A 703 46.58 2.49 8.20
C GLN A 703 45.50 3.28 7.44
N TYR A 704 45.05 4.38 8.04
CA TYR A 704 44.13 5.33 7.41
C TYR A 704 44.76 6.71 7.26
N GLN A 705 44.50 7.34 6.11
CA GLN A 705 44.71 8.76 5.97
C GLN A 705 43.64 9.48 6.80
N THR A 706 44.05 10.45 7.60
CA THR A 706 43.15 11.22 8.46
C THR A 706 43.27 12.72 8.18
N VAL A 707 42.24 13.47 8.59
CA VAL A 707 42.23 14.92 8.66
C VAL A 707 41.66 15.37 10.00
N THR A 708 42.15 16.49 10.52
CA THR A 708 41.66 17.02 11.80
C THR A 708 40.32 17.73 11.62
N VAL A 709 39.28 17.27 12.32
CA VAL A 709 37.96 17.93 12.41
C VAL A 709 37.54 18.00 13.87
N GLU A 710 37.20 19.19 14.37
CA GLU A 710 36.91 19.42 15.80
C GLU A 710 38.03 18.87 16.74
N GLY A 711 39.29 18.92 16.29
CA GLY A 711 40.44 18.40 17.04
C GLY A 711 40.57 16.87 17.05
N GLU A 712 39.72 16.15 16.33
CA GLU A 712 39.75 14.68 16.20
C GLU A 712 40.33 14.26 14.85
N ALA A 713 41.05 13.13 14.82
CA ALA A 713 41.61 12.57 13.59
C ALA A 713 40.55 11.75 12.84
N ILE A 714 39.88 12.36 11.88
CA ILE A 714 38.80 11.73 11.11
C ILE A 714 39.37 10.98 9.90
N PRO A 715 39.03 9.69 9.71
CA PRO A 715 39.51 8.92 8.57
C PRO A 715 38.89 9.40 7.26
N LEU A 716 39.71 9.46 6.20
CA LEU A 716 39.33 9.77 4.82
C LEU A 716 39.31 8.53 3.93
N GLY A 717 40.16 7.55 4.26
CA GLY A 717 40.29 6.32 3.50
C GLY A 717 41.57 5.59 3.86
N ARG A 718 41.66 4.33 3.44
CA ARG A 718 42.85 3.51 3.66
C ARG A 718 44.04 4.03 2.85
N ILE A 719 45.23 3.98 3.44
CA ILE A 719 46.47 4.31 2.72
C ILE A 719 46.73 3.20 1.70
N ARG A 720 46.77 3.54 0.41
CA ARG A 720 47.04 2.59 -0.69
C ARG A 720 48.14 3.11 -1.61
N PRO A 721 49.11 2.28 -2.04
CA PRO A 721 50.09 2.68 -3.04
C PRO A 721 49.39 3.09 -4.34
N LYS A 722 49.66 4.32 -4.83
CA LYS A 722 49.14 4.90 -6.08
C LYS A 722 47.65 5.29 -6.13
N ALA A 723 46.93 5.34 -4.99
CA ALA A 723 45.57 5.86 -4.95
C ALA A 723 45.51 7.18 -4.17
N THR A 724 45.44 8.30 -4.88
CA THR A 724 44.87 9.53 -4.31
C THR A 724 43.36 9.44 -4.41
N ASN A 725 42.64 9.62 -3.30
CA ASN A 725 41.18 9.61 -3.29
C ASN A 725 40.65 11.03 -3.01
N PRO A 726 40.84 11.99 -3.94
CA PRO A 726 40.47 13.40 -3.75
C PRO A 726 38.96 13.63 -3.56
N ASP A 727 38.13 12.64 -3.89
CA ASP A 727 36.67 12.67 -3.75
C ASP A 727 36.14 11.90 -2.52
N SER A 728 36.99 11.57 -1.54
CA SER A 728 36.57 10.80 -0.36
C SER A 728 35.52 11.54 0.47
N ALA A 729 34.41 10.87 0.77
CA ALA A 729 33.37 11.31 1.69
C ALA A 729 33.30 10.38 2.91
N THR A 730 33.41 10.95 4.10
CA THR A 730 33.32 10.22 5.37
C THR A 730 31.90 10.35 5.93
N LEU A 731 31.16 9.23 5.91
CA LEU A 731 29.76 9.11 6.33
C LEU A 731 29.63 8.05 7.45
N HIS A 732 28.64 8.17 8.34
CA HIS A 732 28.49 7.21 9.44
C HIS A 732 27.64 5.97 9.09
N ASN A 733 26.82 5.98 8.03
CA ASN A 733 25.81 4.94 7.78
C ASN A 733 26.37 3.51 7.93
N ALA A 734 27.47 3.20 7.24
CA ALA A 734 28.07 1.86 7.29
C ALA A 734 28.64 1.50 8.67
N PHE A 735 29.22 2.47 9.38
CA PHE A 735 29.74 2.26 10.74
C PHE A 735 28.62 1.99 11.75
N LEU A 736 27.44 2.59 11.55
CA LEU A 736 26.28 2.36 12.41
C LEU A 736 25.73 0.95 12.24
N PHE A 737 25.59 0.48 10.99
CA PHE A 737 25.28 -0.93 10.73
C PHE A 737 26.34 -1.85 11.31
N TYR A 738 27.62 -1.51 11.16
CA TYR A 738 28.72 -2.29 11.73
C TYR A 738 28.58 -2.45 13.25
N GLY A 739 28.38 -1.34 13.97
CA GLY A 739 28.24 -1.37 15.43
C GLY A 739 27.03 -2.19 15.89
N LEU A 740 25.88 -2.02 15.25
CA LEU A 740 24.66 -2.72 15.65
C LEU A 740 24.70 -4.21 15.34
N GLU A 741 25.34 -4.61 14.23
CA GLU A 741 25.28 -5.99 13.76
C GLU A 741 26.48 -6.83 14.16
N PHE A 742 27.68 -6.24 14.13
CA PHE A 742 28.93 -6.91 14.47
C PHE A 742 29.47 -6.52 15.84
N GLY A 743 29.07 -5.38 16.40
CA GLY A 743 29.79 -4.76 17.51
C GLY A 743 31.12 -4.17 17.05
N PHE A 744 31.62 -3.15 17.78
CA PHE A 744 32.87 -2.52 17.43
C PHE A 744 34.07 -3.28 18.00
N ASP A 745 34.81 -3.96 17.12
CA ASP A 745 36.14 -4.49 17.49
C ASP A 745 37.12 -3.35 17.81
N PRO A 746 38.23 -3.62 18.53
CA PRO A 746 39.17 -2.58 18.96
C PRO A 746 39.69 -1.69 17.83
N LYS A 747 39.95 -2.25 16.64
CA LYS A 747 40.43 -1.47 15.50
C LYS A 747 39.32 -0.59 14.94
N MET A 748 38.09 -1.10 14.83
CA MET A 748 36.95 -0.28 14.40
C MET A 748 36.66 0.87 15.37
N LYS A 749 36.83 0.67 16.69
CA LYS A 749 36.70 1.75 17.68
C LYS A 749 37.68 2.90 17.43
N THR A 750 38.87 2.63 16.91
CA THR A 750 39.85 3.70 16.58
C THR A 750 39.37 4.63 15.47
N LEU A 751 38.48 4.16 14.57
CA LEU A 751 37.89 4.97 13.51
C LEU A 751 36.64 5.70 13.98
N VAL A 752 35.76 4.99 14.69
CA VAL A 752 34.43 5.49 15.03
C VAL A 752 34.47 6.46 16.20
N ASN A 753 35.30 6.23 17.23
CA ASN A 753 35.33 7.11 18.40
C ASN A 753 35.70 8.56 18.06
N PRO A 754 36.75 8.84 17.24
CA PRO A 754 37.04 10.21 16.79
C PRO A 754 35.87 10.85 16.03
N MET A 755 35.19 10.08 15.16
CA MET A 755 34.02 10.55 14.40
C MET A 755 32.88 10.97 15.32
N MET A 756 32.58 10.15 16.34
CA MET A 756 31.55 10.47 17.33
C MET A 756 31.93 11.66 18.20
N THR A 757 33.19 11.75 18.62
CA THR A 757 33.69 12.89 19.40
C THR A 757 33.61 14.18 18.60
N ALA A 758 33.93 14.17 17.30
CA ALA A 758 33.79 15.35 16.45
C ALA A 758 32.32 15.81 16.34
N GLN A 759 31.36 14.89 16.22
CA GLN A 759 29.94 15.23 16.25
C GLN A 759 29.52 15.92 17.55
N MET A 760 29.93 15.35 18.69
CA MET A 760 29.62 15.93 20.00
C MET A 760 30.25 17.31 20.16
N LYS A 761 31.51 17.48 19.76
CA LYS A 761 32.21 18.77 19.84
C LYS A 761 31.59 19.83 18.93
N ARG A 762 31.16 19.45 17.72
CA ARG A 762 30.39 20.36 16.85
C ARG A 762 29.08 20.76 17.52
N TYR A 763 28.34 19.83 18.11
CA TYR A 763 27.11 20.14 18.83
C TYR A 763 27.38 21.11 19.99
N GLN A 764 28.38 20.84 20.83
CA GLN A 764 28.78 21.70 21.94
C GLN A 764 29.19 23.10 21.48
N ARG A 765 29.91 23.20 20.36
CA ARG A 765 30.40 24.48 19.81
C ARG A 765 29.30 25.31 19.15
N THR A 766 28.34 24.66 18.50
CA THR A 766 27.34 25.34 17.64
C THR A 766 25.95 25.42 18.24
N GLY A 767 25.62 24.56 19.20
CA GLY A 767 24.26 24.32 19.68
C GLY A 767 23.32 23.70 18.63
N GLN A 768 23.83 23.34 17.45
CA GLN A 768 23.03 22.79 16.35
C GLN A 768 23.09 21.27 16.35
N LEU A 769 21.92 20.63 16.44
CA LEU A 769 21.79 19.19 16.22
C LEU A 769 22.36 18.83 14.85
N THR A 770 23.21 17.80 14.81
CA THR A 770 23.90 17.40 13.59
C THR A 770 24.10 15.90 13.57
N THR A 771 24.08 15.35 12.36
CA THR A 771 24.47 13.97 12.07
C THR A 771 25.31 13.96 10.82
N SER A 772 26.02 12.87 10.55
CA SER A 772 26.56 12.62 9.23
C SER A 772 25.97 11.35 8.65
N GLY A 773 25.49 11.45 7.42
CA GLY A 773 24.89 10.35 6.70
C GLY A 773 24.29 10.74 5.37
N THR A 774 23.87 9.73 4.61
CA THR A 774 23.13 9.90 3.37
C THR A 774 21.64 9.90 3.66
N ALA A 775 20.92 10.85 3.07
CA ALA A 775 19.47 10.98 3.18
C ALA A 775 18.85 11.21 1.81
N LEU A 776 17.62 10.71 1.63
CA LEU A 776 16.82 11.03 0.45
C LEU A 776 16.02 12.32 0.67
N VAL A 777 15.74 13.03 -0.43
CA VAL A 777 14.91 14.24 -0.41
C VAL A 777 13.93 14.21 -1.59
N GLU A 778 12.75 14.82 -1.42
CA GLU A 778 11.65 14.73 -2.39
C GLU A 778 11.90 15.50 -3.70
N ARG A 779 12.89 16.40 -3.70
CA ARG A 779 13.21 17.28 -4.81
C ARG A 779 14.69 17.17 -5.13
N SER A 780 15.08 17.57 -6.33
CA SER A 780 16.49 17.67 -6.71
C SER A 780 17.32 18.34 -5.58
N PRO A 781 18.40 17.69 -5.12
CA PRO A 781 19.17 16.64 -5.78
C PRO A 781 18.74 15.18 -5.53
N TYR A 782 17.61 14.94 -4.85
CA TYR A 782 17.07 13.63 -4.45
C TYR A 782 17.91 12.80 -3.47
N ILE A 783 19.23 12.97 -3.46
CA ILE A 783 20.18 12.36 -2.53
C ILE A 783 21.07 13.47 -1.97
N VAL A 784 21.21 13.49 -0.66
CA VAL A 784 22.05 14.44 0.08
C VAL A 784 23.01 13.66 0.97
N HIS A 785 24.30 13.95 0.84
CA HIS A 785 25.36 13.43 1.71
C HIS A 785 25.78 14.50 2.72
N SER A 786 25.27 14.42 3.95
CA SER A 786 25.75 15.21 5.08
C SER A 786 27.05 14.59 5.60
N THR A 787 28.22 15.01 5.11
CA THR A 787 29.50 14.33 5.46
C THR A 787 30.10 14.85 6.78
N LEU A 788 31.00 14.08 7.40
CA LEU A 788 31.97 14.62 8.37
C LEU A 788 33.09 15.36 7.63
N VAL A 789 33.57 14.75 6.55
CA VAL A 789 34.51 15.34 5.61
C VAL A 789 34.06 14.94 4.21
N GLY A 790 33.98 15.91 3.31
CA GLY A 790 33.65 15.67 1.90
C GLY A 790 34.52 16.55 1.02
N LYS A 791 35.22 15.93 0.06
CA LYS A 791 36.20 16.62 -0.82
C LYS A 791 37.22 17.46 -0.01
N GLY A 792 37.71 16.89 1.08
CA GLY A 792 38.68 17.52 1.98
C GLY A 792 38.13 18.58 2.95
N ASN A 793 36.85 18.96 2.83
CA ASN A 793 36.23 19.99 3.67
C ASN A 793 35.45 19.38 4.83
N ALA A 794 35.69 19.87 6.04
CA ALA A 794 34.93 19.48 7.22
C ALA A 794 33.44 19.86 7.06
N TRP A 795 32.56 18.96 7.48
CA TRP A 795 31.10 19.13 7.50
C TRP A 795 30.45 19.46 6.15
N ALA A 796 31.13 19.16 5.04
CA ALA A 796 30.62 19.40 3.69
C ALA A 796 29.30 18.65 3.45
N THR A 797 28.40 19.29 2.72
CA THR A 797 27.16 18.67 2.23
C THR A 797 27.26 18.55 0.73
N LEU A 798 27.11 17.34 0.20
CA LEU A 798 27.31 17.04 -1.21
C LEU A 798 26.05 16.38 -1.83
N ASP A 799 25.77 16.63 -3.10
CA ASP A 799 24.82 15.82 -3.88
C ASP A 799 25.49 14.50 -4.36
N ASP A 800 24.73 13.63 -5.02
CA ASP A 800 25.23 12.34 -5.55
C ASP A 800 26.33 12.50 -6.62
N ALA A 801 26.39 13.65 -7.30
CA ALA A 801 27.45 14.00 -8.24
C ALA A 801 28.69 14.60 -7.53
N GLY A 802 28.64 14.79 -6.21
CA GLY A 802 29.70 15.36 -5.39
C GLY A 802 29.75 16.90 -5.43
N ASN A 803 28.74 17.60 -5.94
CA ASN A 803 28.68 19.06 -5.90
C ASN A 803 28.31 19.55 -4.50
N ALA A 804 28.88 20.68 -4.08
CA ALA A 804 28.60 21.26 -2.77
C ALA A 804 27.20 21.89 -2.71
N ILE A 805 26.42 21.51 -1.71
CA ILE A 805 25.05 21.95 -1.43
C ILE A 805 24.87 22.30 0.06
N PRO A 806 25.66 23.25 0.60
CA PRO A 806 25.80 23.47 2.05
C PRO A 806 24.47 23.72 2.76
N GLU A 807 23.54 24.40 2.10
CA GLU A 807 22.23 24.78 2.65
C GLU A 807 21.25 23.60 2.82
N GLN A 808 21.58 22.41 2.29
CA GLN A 808 20.73 21.24 2.32
C GLN A 808 21.15 20.21 3.37
N ARG A 809 22.05 20.56 4.30
CA ARG A 809 22.51 19.61 5.32
C ARG A 809 21.36 19.10 6.18
N LEU A 810 21.32 17.78 6.38
CA LEU A 810 20.27 17.08 7.12
C LEU A 810 20.78 16.45 8.42
N VAL A 811 19.95 16.54 9.45
CA VAL A 811 19.92 15.65 10.61
C VAL A 811 19.14 14.40 10.22
N ASN A 812 19.83 13.26 10.09
CA ASN A 812 19.29 11.99 9.65
C ASN A 812 18.62 11.24 10.82
N THR A 813 17.35 10.88 10.65
CA THR A 813 16.54 10.19 11.66
C THR A 813 17.17 8.87 12.08
N ALA A 814 17.62 8.06 11.12
CA ALA A 814 18.16 6.73 11.40
C ALA A 814 19.46 6.79 12.20
N ALA A 815 20.33 7.75 11.87
CA ALA A 815 21.56 8.01 12.60
C ALA A 815 21.30 8.42 14.05
N ALA A 816 20.27 9.25 14.30
CA ALA A 816 19.89 9.64 15.65
C ALA A 816 19.46 8.45 16.52
N PHE A 817 18.65 7.53 15.99
CA PHE A 817 18.30 6.29 16.69
C PHE A 817 19.51 5.40 16.94
N ALA A 818 20.39 5.23 15.94
CA ALA A 818 21.57 4.40 16.06
C ALA A 818 22.61 4.96 17.04
N TYR A 819 22.79 6.29 17.10
CA TYR A 819 23.69 6.93 18.07
C TYR A 819 23.23 6.71 19.51
N ASP A 820 21.94 6.88 19.78
CA ASP A 820 21.37 6.60 21.11
C ASP A 820 21.46 5.11 21.46
N ALA A 821 21.36 4.20 20.49
CA ALA A 821 21.51 2.77 20.71
C ALA A 821 22.96 2.36 21.05
N LEU A 822 23.94 2.90 20.31
CA LEU A 822 25.35 2.53 20.45
C LEU A 822 26.06 3.27 21.58
N TRP A 823 25.61 4.49 21.91
CA TRP A 823 26.18 5.32 22.97
C TRP A 823 25.08 5.86 23.92
N PRO A 824 24.34 4.99 24.61
CA PRO A 824 23.14 5.37 25.36
C PRO A 824 23.41 6.28 26.56
N GLN A 825 24.66 6.39 27.00
CA GLN A 825 25.07 7.25 28.13
C GLN A 825 25.43 8.68 27.71
N THR A 826 25.26 9.03 26.43
CA THR A 826 25.63 10.35 25.90
C THR A 826 24.39 11.25 25.81
N PRO A 827 24.25 12.30 26.66
CA PRO A 827 23.07 13.16 26.65
C PRO A 827 22.77 13.81 25.30
N ALA A 828 23.81 14.22 24.56
CA ALA A 828 23.66 14.82 23.23
C ALA A 828 22.97 13.86 22.23
N PHE A 829 23.20 12.54 22.32
CA PHE A 829 22.53 11.58 21.44
C PHE A 829 21.12 11.24 21.88
N GLN A 830 20.84 11.30 23.18
CA GLN A 830 19.47 11.20 23.69
C GLN A 830 18.62 12.39 23.24
N GLU A 831 19.19 13.60 23.28
CA GLU A 831 18.56 14.82 22.77
C GLU A 831 18.33 14.74 21.25
N LEU A 832 19.35 14.31 20.51
CA LEU A 832 19.25 14.08 19.08
C LEU A 832 18.16 13.05 18.74
N ARG A 833 18.09 11.92 19.44
CA ARG A 833 17.00 10.94 19.26
C ARG A 833 15.64 11.58 19.55
N THR A 834 15.53 12.34 20.65
CA THR A 834 14.27 13.00 21.04
C THR A 834 13.76 13.94 19.94
N SER A 835 14.66 14.65 19.25
CA SER A 835 14.30 15.55 18.15
C SER A 835 13.67 14.86 16.93
N VAL A 836 13.84 13.53 16.79
CA VAL A 836 13.36 12.78 15.62
C VAL A 836 12.25 11.77 15.93
N LEU A 837 11.81 11.64 17.18
CA LEU A 837 10.85 10.60 17.60
C LEU A 837 9.52 10.66 16.85
N ASP A 838 9.06 11.88 16.55
CA ASP A 838 7.79 12.15 15.88
C ASP A 838 7.95 12.40 14.37
N LEU A 839 9.15 12.23 13.80
CA LEU A 839 9.41 12.40 12.37
C LEU A 839 9.05 11.17 11.55
N TYR A 840 7.78 10.77 11.61
CA TYR A 840 7.26 9.67 10.81
C TYR A 840 5.82 9.89 10.36
N SER A 841 5.45 9.17 9.30
CA SER A 841 4.08 8.92 8.90
C SER A 841 3.62 7.59 9.51
N PRO A 842 2.46 7.53 10.19
CA PRO A 842 1.93 6.27 10.73
C PRO A 842 1.58 5.23 9.65
N LEU A 843 1.51 5.66 8.38
CA LEU A 843 1.21 4.80 7.24
C LEU A 843 2.44 4.43 6.42
N LEU A 844 3.46 5.30 6.35
CA LEU A 844 4.58 5.18 5.40
C LEU A 844 5.94 4.97 6.07
N GLY A 845 6.04 5.11 7.39
CA GLY A 845 7.28 4.97 8.15
C GLY A 845 7.98 6.30 8.45
N TYR A 846 9.22 6.22 8.90
CA TYR A 846 10.02 7.39 9.27
C TYR A 846 10.48 8.18 8.05
N TYR A 847 10.43 9.51 8.21
CA TYR A 847 11.04 10.46 7.30
C TYR A 847 12.57 10.40 7.43
N GLU A 848 13.28 10.77 6.37
CA GLU A 848 14.74 10.74 6.31
C GLU A 848 15.42 11.64 7.35
N GLY A 849 14.79 12.74 7.74
CA GLY A 849 15.38 13.69 8.67
C GLY A 849 14.77 15.09 8.63
N PHE A 850 15.52 16.07 9.13
CA PHE A 850 15.20 17.49 9.00
C PHE A 850 16.43 18.33 8.69
N TYR A 851 16.26 19.47 8.00
CA TYR A 851 17.36 20.33 7.59
C TYR A 851 17.94 21.11 8.77
N GLU A 852 19.26 21.08 8.94
CA GLU A 852 19.97 21.81 10.01
C GLU A 852 19.67 23.32 9.96
N LYS A 853 19.53 23.88 8.75
CA LYS A 853 19.34 25.31 8.53
C LYS A 853 18.02 25.85 9.07
N ASN A 854 16.92 25.11 8.91
CA ASN A 854 15.57 25.64 9.09
C ASN A 854 14.59 24.70 9.80
N GLY A 855 15.04 23.52 10.22
CA GLY A 855 14.21 22.54 10.93
C GLY A 855 13.12 21.89 10.07
N LYS A 856 13.03 22.20 8.76
CA LYS A 856 12.02 21.58 7.89
C LYS A 856 12.30 20.09 7.72
N VAL A 857 11.25 19.30 7.71
CA VAL A 857 11.33 17.85 7.55
C VAL A 857 11.63 17.49 6.08
N ALA A 858 12.50 16.51 5.88
CA ALA A 858 12.73 15.85 4.60
C ALA A 858 11.77 14.67 4.45
N HIS A 859 10.63 14.91 3.80
CA HIS A 859 9.49 13.97 3.75
C HIS A 859 9.69 12.72 2.86
N ALA A 860 10.92 12.41 2.46
CA ALA A 860 11.24 11.17 1.74
C ALA A 860 11.29 9.97 2.70
N PHE A 861 11.20 8.75 2.15
CA PHE A 861 11.23 7.50 2.91
C PHE A 861 12.10 6.44 2.23
N SER A 862 12.97 5.80 3.01
CA SER A 862 13.78 4.66 2.56
C SER A 862 13.67 3.44 3.46
N GLY A 863 13.96 2.27 2.86
CA GLY A 863 14.12 1.02 3.59
C GLY A 863 15.31 1.06 4.54
N SER A 864 16.41 1.72 4.14
CA SER A 864 17.60 1.86 4.96
C SER A 864 17.35 2.65 6.25
N THR A 865 16.62 3.77 6.18
CA THR A 865 16.25 4.55 7.38
C THR A 865 15.44 3.71 8.35
N ASN A 866 14.38 3.06 7.85
CA ASN A 866 13.45 2.31 8.68
C ASN A 866 14.05 0.99 9.21
N SER A 867 14.89 0.32 8.42
CA SER A 867 15.62 -0.88 8.86
C SER A 867 16.62 -0.55 9.97
N LEU A 868 17.40 0.52 9.82
CA LEU A 868 18.39 0.91 10.83
C LEU A 868 17.72 1.31 12.16
N ILE A 869 16.56 1.98 12.11
CA ILE A 869 15.75 2.27 13.31
C ILE A 869 15.29 0.98 13.99
N LEU A 870 14.75 0.01 13.24
CA LEU A 870 14.35 -1.28 13.78
C LEU A 870 15.53 -2.05 14.40
N ALA A 871 16.70 -2.02 13.73
CA ALA A 871 17.92 -2.64 14.23
C ALA A 871 18.40 -1.97 15.54
N ALA A 872 18.38 -0.63 15.61
CA ALA A 872 18.75 0.12 16.81
C ALA A 872 17.81 -0.18 18.00
N LEU A 873 16.50 -0.26 17.75
CA LEU A 873 15.51 -0.60 18.77
C LEU A 873 15.66 -2.05 19.25
N LEU A 874 15.91 -3.00 18.34
CA LEU A 874 16.19 -4.38 18.70
C LEU A 874 17.46 -4.47 19.56
N TYR A 875 18.55 -3.84 19.12
CA TYR A 875 19.84 -3.81 19.83
C TYR A 875 19.67 -3.30 21.27
N GLN A 876 18.95 -2.20 21.47
CA GLN A 876 18.66 -1.70 22.82
C GLN A 876 17.80 -2.67 23.63
N ALA A 877 16.79 -3.29 23.02
CA ALA A 877 15.86 -4.20 23.68
C ALA A 877 16.52 -5.53 24.10
N THR A 878 17.61 -5.93 23.45
CA THR A 878 18.35 -7.17 23.73
C THR A 878 19.58 -6.96 24.61
N GLY A 879 19.71 -5.80 25.26
CA GLY A 879 20.81 -5.51 26.18
C GLY A 879 22.10 -5.13 25.46
N SER A 880 21.99 -4.38 24.38
CA SER A 880 23.11 -3.84 23.59
C SER A 880 24.06 -4.94 23.11
N GLN A 881 23.49 -6.03 22.60
CA GLN A 881 24.24 -7.12 21.97
C GLN A 881 24.16 -6.99 20.45
N PRO A 882 25.26 -7.27 19.72
CA PRO A 882 25.23 -7.30 18.26
C PRO A 882 24.11 -8.21 17.73
N LEU A 883 23.45 -7.79 16.65
CA LEU A 883 22.33 -8.54 16.05
C LEU A 883 22.78 -9.90 15.51
N LEU A 884 24.03 -10.03 15.08
CA LEU A 884 24.59 -11.31 14.65
C LEU A 884 24.96 -12.17 15.86
N HIS A 885 24.43 -13.40 15.89
CA HIS A 885 24.51 -14.31 17.03
C HIS A 885 25.49 -15.48 16.83
N THR A 886 25.85 -16.15 17.92
CA THR A 886 26.69 -17.36 17.96
C THR A 886 26.03 -18.49 18.73
N PRO A 887 26.29 -19.78 18.40
CA PRO A 887 27.28 -20.26 17.44
C PRO A 887 26.77 -20.29 15.98
N LEU A 888 27.69 -20.15 15.03
CA LEU A 888 27.39 -20.36 13.61
C LEU A 888 27.23 -21.86 13.33
N ASN A 889 26.17 -22.25 12.63
CA ASN A 889 25.95 -23.64 12.25
C ASN A 889 26.84 -24.02 11.06
N LEU A 890 27.82 -24.90 11.29
CA LEU A 890 28.74 -25.39 10.26
C LEU A 890 28.23 -26.62 9.49
N LYS A 891 27.03 -27.13 9.82
CA LYS A 891 26.43 -28.31 9.17
C LYS A 891 25.46 -27.95 8.04
N THR A 892 25.63 -26.78 7.44
CA THR A 892 24.73 -26.26 6.40
C THR A 892 25.30 -26.50 4.99
N PRO A 893 24.48 -26.45 3.92
CA PRO A 893 24.93 -26.74 2.55
C PRO A 893 26.17 -25.94 2.11
N TRP A 894 26.29 -24.68 2.53
CA TRP A 894 27.45 -23.84 2.21
C TRP A 894 28.78 -24.46 2.64
N TRP A 895 28.86 -24.90 3.91
CA TRP A 895 30.08 -25.47 4.48
C TRP A 895 30.38 -26.90 4.02
N GLN A 896 29.37 -27.59 3.48
CA GLN A 896 29.55 -28.90 2.86
C GLN A 896 30.13 -28.79 1.44
N ALA A 897 29.75 -27.75 0.70
CA ALA A 897 30.21 -27.49 -0.67
C ALA A 897 31.66 -27.00 -0.72
N SER A 898 32.06 -26.07 0.16
CA SER A 898 33.46 -25.63 0.29
C SER A 898 34.31 -26.74 0.95
N PRO A 899 35.45 -27.24 0.42
CA PRO A 899 36.12 -27.03 -0.86
C PRO A 899 36.16 -28.33 -1.71
N LYS A 900 35.04 -29.06 -1.82
CA LYS A 900 35.01 -30.38 -2.49
C LYS A 900 34.99 -30.30 -4.03
N GLU A 901 34.69 -29.14 -4.58
CA GLU A 901 34.63 -28.92 -6.03
C GLU A 901 35.25 -27.55 -6.35
N ASP A 902 36.47 -27.53 -6.87
CA ASP A 902 36.99 -26.33 -7.55
C ASP A 902 36.25 -26.17 -8.88
N THR A 903 35.02 -25.65 -8.80
CA THR A 903 34.11 -25.41 -9.93
C THR A 903 34.47 -24.15 -10.71
N GLY A 904 35.61 -23.50 -10.43
CA GLY A 904 35.98 -22.22 -11.04
C GLY A 904 35.11 -21.04 -10.61
N ARG A 905 34.24 -21.21 -9.60
CA ARG A 905 33.35 -20.17 -9.06
C ARG A 905 33.97 -19.32 -7.94
N GLY A 906 35.21 -19.59 -7.52
CA GLY A 906 35.91 -18.78 -6.53
C GLY A 906 35.38 -18.92 -5.09
N PHE A 907 34.90 -20.10 -4.70
CA PHE A 907 34.50 -20.39 -3.32
C PHE A 907 35.66 -20.25 -2.33
N PRO A 908 35.38 -19.97 -1.03
CA PRO A 908 36.41 -19.91 -0.01
C PRO A 908 37.10 -21.27 0.16
N SER A 909 38.40 -21.24 0.45
CA SER A 909 39.22 -22.43 0.67
C SER A 909 38.99 -23.10 2.04
N ARG A 910 38.40 -22.38 3.00
CA ARG A 910 38.14 -22.84 4.37
C ARG A 910 36.69 -23.27 4.57
N ARG A 911 36.49 -24.33 5.34
CA ARG A 911 35.17 -24.83 5.82
C ARG A 911 34.63 -24.13 7.06
N THR A 912 35.26 -23.02 7.43
CA THR A 912 34.91 -22.25 8.61
C THR A 912 34.88 -20.77 8.26
N PRO A 913 34.08 -19.97 8.98
CA PRO A 913 34.19 -18.51 8.92
C PRO A 913 35.62 -18.06 9.19
N THR A 914 36.02 -16.96 8.56
CA THR A 914 37.31 -16.28 8.79
C THR A 914 37.18 -15.15 9.82
N ILE A 915 36.12 -15.20 10.63
CA ILE A 915 35.75 -14.25 11.65
C ILE A 915 35.25 -15.01 12.89
N GLU A 916 35.49 -14.46 14.06
CA GLU A 916 35.07 -15.02 15.34
C GLU A 916 34.42 -13.96 16.23
N PHE A 917 33.59 -14.42 17.18
CA PHE A 917 32.96 -13.57 18.17
C PHE A 917 33.78 -13.57 19.45
N VAL A 918 34.13 -12.39 19.94
CA VAL A 918 34.86 -12.18 21.19
C VAL A 918 33.93 -11.53 22.19
N ARG A 919 33.95 -12.03 23.44
CA ARG A 919 33.13 -11.50 24.54
C ARG A 919 34.01 -11.15 25.74
N ASN A 920 34.59 -9.95 25.71
CA ASN A 920 35.44 -9.41 26.77
C ASN A 920 34.81 -8.11 27.30
N GLY A 921 33.76 -8.23 28.12
CA GLY A 921 32.93 -7.10 28.57
C GLY A 921 31.84 -6.72 27.57
N GLU A 922 32.24 -6.31 26.37
CA GLU A 922 31.35 -6.08 25.21
C GLU A 922 31.51 -7.21 24.19
N GLY A 923 30.44 -7.56 23.49
CA GLY A 923 30.45 -8.55 22.41
C GLY A 923 30.76 -7.91 21.07
N TYR A 924 31.73 -8.45 20.33
CA TYR A 924 32.03 -7.98 18.98
C TYR A 924 32.62 -9.10 18.11
N TRP A 925 32.51 -8.94 16.79
CA TRP A 925 33.07 -9.83 15.80
C TRP A 925 34.40 -9.29 15.26
N ILE A 926 35.42 -10.15 15.19
CA ILE A 926 36.77 -9.81 14.72
C ILE A 926 37.31 -10.89 13.79
N SER A 927 38.21 -10.52 12.87
CA SER A 927 38.86 -11.46 11.96
C SER A 927 39.65 -12.50 12.74
N GLN A 928 39.60 -13.74 12.28
CA GLN A 928 40.54 -14.73 12.76
C GLN A 928 41.93 -14.42 12.21
N PRO A 929 43.01 -14.57 13.01
CA PRO A 929 44.36 -14.47 12.50
C PRO A 929 44.54 -15.45 11.33
N THR A 930 45.08 -14.98 10.22
CA THR A 930 45.61 -15.87 9.19
C THR A 930 46.77 -16.62 9.83
N SER A 931 46.57 -17.90 10.17
CA SER A 931 47.72 -18.75 10.49
C SER A 931 48.67 -18.73 9.29
N PRO A 932 49.97 -18.44 9.50
CA PRO A 932 50.95 -18.29 8.43
C PRO A 932 51.11 -19.54 7.57
#